data_AF-A0A1G3YN82-F1
#
_entry.id   AF-A0A1G3YN82-F1
#
_cell.length_a   1.000
_cell.length_b   1.000
_cell.length_c   1.000
_cell.angle_alpha   90.00
_cell.angle_beta   90.00
_cell.angle_gamma   90.00
#
_symmetry.space_group_name_H-M   'P 1'
#
loop_
_entity.id
_entity.type
_entity.pdbx_description
1 polymer ?
#
loop_
_entity_poly.entity_id
_entity_poly.type
_entity_poly.pdbx_seq_one_letter_code
_entity_poly.pdbx_strand_id
1 'polypeptide(L)'
;MKRTNAAACAASFLLFLGALSCAFSPATGSLSITVRDSAAKSAAGARTLLPSVELHRATLSPVAGDDIVVDFRGGTAVLADIPVGGWDLSVQGLDEAGLVVTRGMTAIVITAGTQNSVVVALYATNPGLLGQNEAFTVIWQGSLGAAPVSPELDWAYYDTGSLVSLIWDGAAWRTLDIGWEPDLVWKGALGSVPAPEFVEAYWDSALGSAFIWDATAWSPLTVDLPPVIAWQGSLPAAPATPVLDWAYYDSDLFQSFIWDGEAWQTFDVPDSFYWFGIFSGPPTTPLPGYAYYDTTLNVTRISYDGISWTPLTVDWPPAISWQGSLAAAPASPSLDWAYYDSVLLQSFIWDGAAWQSFDVPANFSWLGMLAAEPPSPILDWAYYDSAKSQAFIFDDDGAAWIPLTAEDAPGNVSVALTFPGNLGITGVDAYWDSVLVDPALPIADTLDATVGFSWMGTYGAAPVPPGVDWAYYDSFADDAFIWNGSVWTSLTLVPLTSPFWHATSATAPPGPDTGWAYYDSALLGSYIWDGAAWIPMDGADWRIVFETAAIPASYRFQVDFLKGGNTLNTFMESVIVLPEATTAAVIALGEEKFGIPPAAPEILSGTYDTGIDLLDLSWNFDGITEGVDIYYQDLSINTDFIYIATVSNTATTYSATLTFIGWRRFWVVAFNAYGQSEYSGNWVDLDGGL
;
A
#
# COMPACT_ATOMS: atom_id res chain seq x y z
N MET A 1 43.49 -33.50 50.46
CA MET A 1 43.33 -33.59 51.93
C MET A 1 41.84 -33.40 52.28
N LYS A 2 41.46 -33.63 53.54
CA LYS A 2 40.29 -33.08 54.29
C LYS A 2 39.62 -31.83 53.66
N ARG A 3 38.29 -31.59 53.72
CA ARG A 3 37.19 -32.16 54.55
C ARG A 3 35.80 -31.70 53.98
N THR A 4 34.74 -32.54 53.91
CA THR A 4 33.46 -32.52 54.71
C THR A 4 32.71 -31.18 54.81
N ASN A 5 31.37 -31.00 54.66
CA ASN A 5 30.15 -31.86 54.63
C ASN A 5 29.09 -31.23 53.66
N ALA A 6 28.00 -31.82 53.15
CA ALA A 6 27.24 -33.08 53.35
C ALA A 6 25.84 -32.96 54.03
N ALA A 7 24.78 -32.93 53.22
CA ALA A 7 23.39 -33.38 53.44
C ALA A 7 22.73 -33.50 52.02
N ALA A 8 22.04 -34.54 51.55
CA ALA A 8 21.11 -35.54 52.11
C ALA A 8 19.72 -34.96 52.45
N CYS A 9 18.57 -35.51 52.03
CA CYS A 9 18.21 -36.68 51.17
C CYS A 9 16.69 -36.56 50.83
N ALA A 10 16.02 -37.23 49.86
CA ALA A 10 16.33 -38.11 48.71
C ALA A 10 15.02 -38.13 47.82
N ALA A 11 14.60 -39.07 46.95
CA ALA A 11 15.03 -40.41 46.50
C ALA A 11 14.31 -40.81 45.17
N SER A 12 14.78 -41.88 44.50
CA SER A 12 14.02 -42.76 43.55
C SER A 12 13.57 -42.18 42.18
N PHE A 13 13.61 -42.91 41.04
CA PHE A 13 14.14 -44.26 40.74
C PHE A 13 14.62 -44.37 39.26
N LEU A 14 15.24 -45.50 38.88
CA LEU A 14 15.96 -45.71 37.61
C LEU A 14 15.08 -46.00 36.37
N LEU A 15 15.59 -45.60 35.20
CA LEU A 15 15.88 -46.55 34.09
C LEU A 15 17.21 -46.17 33.39
N PHE A 16 17.72 -46.99 32.47
CA PHE A 16 19.12 -46.96 32.02
C PHE A 16 19.29 -47.25 30.51
N LEU A 17 20.44 -46.82 29.95
CA LEU A 17 21.01 -47.06 28.60
C LEU A 17 20.77 -45.98 27.53
N GLY A 18 21.85 -45.65 26.81
CA GLY A 18 21.94 -44.58 25.79
C GLY A 18 23.19 -43.73 26.03
N ALA A 19 24.30 -44.02 25.33
CA ALA A 19 25.59 -43.38 25.60
C ALA A 19 25.75 -42.04 24.86
N LEU A 20 25.66 -40.93 25.60
CA LEU A 20 26.02 -39.59 25.11
C LEU A 20 27.54 -39.39 25.19
N SER A 21 28.19 -39.21 24.04
CA SER A 21 29.58 -38.78 23.94
C SER A 21 29.64 -37.31 23.49
N CYS A 22 29.72 -36.37 24.43
CA CYS A 22 29.94 -34.97 24.13
C CYS A 22 31.42 -34.68 23.89
N ALA A 23 31.75 -34.16 22.70
CA ALA A 23 33.08 -33.65 22.37
C ALA A 23 32.97 -32.14 22.11
N PHE A 24 33.65 -31.34 22.93
CA PHE A 24 33.73 -29.89 22.73
C PHE A 24 34.90 -29.55 21.80
N SER A 25 34.63 -28.73 20.77
CA SER A 25 35.65 -28.06 19.96
C SER A 25 35.42 -26.54 20.05
N PRO A 26 36.43 -25.72 20.43
CA PRO A 26 36.23 -24.29 20.69
C PRO A 26 36.43 -23.42 19.45
N ALA A 27 35.55 -23.56 18.45
CA ALA A 27 35.34 -22.58 17.36
C ALA A 27 33.97 -22.83 16.71
N THR A 28 33.28 -21.74 16.34
CA THR A 28 31.90 -21.64 15.80
C THR A 28 30.79 -22.39 16.56
N GLY A 29 29.77 -21.64 17.01
CA GLY A 29 28.68 -22.18 17.81
C GLY A 29 27.55 -22.79 16.99
N SER A 30 27.58 -24.11 16.78
CA SER A 30 26.44 -24.87 16.24
C SER A 30 26.18 -26.15 17.04
N LEU A 31 24.94 -26.35 17.49
CA LEU A 31 24.52 -27.53 18.27
C LEU A 31 23.85 -28.57 17.36
N SER A 32 24.63 -29.46 16.75
CA SER A 32 24.10 -30.57 15.96
C SER A 32 23.57 -31.70 16.85
N ILE A 33 22.25 -31.84 16.96
CA ILE A 33 21.60 -32.99 17.64
C ILE A 33 21.37 -34.12 16.63
N THR A 34 22.24 -35.12 16.61
CA THR A 34 22.06 -36.31 15.76
C THR A 34 21.28 -37.40 16.49
N VAL A 35 19.97 -37.49 16.27
CA VAL A 35 19.17 -38.65 16.69
C VAL A 35 19.43 -39.81 15.72
N ARG A 36 20.11 -40.86 16.18
CA ARG A 36 20.17 -42.15 15.48
C ARG A 36 19.19 -43.12 16.12
N ASP A 37 18.08 -43.42 15.43
CA ASP A 37 17.33 -44.63 15.76
C ASP A 37 18.11 -45.87 15.31
N SER A 38 18.19 -46.88 16.17
CA SER A 38 18.92 -48.12 15.94
C SER A 38 17.96 -49.25 15.56
N ALA A 39 17.49 -49.21 14.31
CA ALA A 39 16.84 -50.32 13.60
C ALA A 39 15.55 -50.88 14.24
N ALA A 40 14.57 -50.01 14.49
CA ALA A 40 13.16 -50.41 14.57
C ALA A 40 12.42 -50.09 13.25
N LYS A 41 11.32 -50.80 12.96
CA LYS A 41 10.39 -50.37 11.90
C LYS A 41 9.56 -49.21 12.42
N SER A 42 9.51 -48.10 11.69
CA SER A 42 8.53 -47.05 11.92
C SER A 42 7.11 -47.58 11.76
N ALA A 43 6.21 -47.15 12.65
CA ALA A 43 4.77 -47.27 12.46
C ALA A 43 4.26 -46.01 11.78
N ALA A 44 3.23 -46.13 10.94
CA ALA A 44 2.57 -44.97 10.34
C ALA A 44 1.91 -44.10 11.42
N GLY A 45 1.91 -42.77 11.22
CA GLY A 45 1.21 -41.82 12.10
C GLY A 45 2.06 -41.08 13.14
N ALA A 46 3.37 -40.95 12.96
CA ALA A 46 4.21 -40.11 13.82
C ALA A 46 4.00 -38.61 13.51
N ARG A 47 3.21 -37.91 14.33
CA ARG A 47 3.09 -36.43 14.31
C ARG A 47 4.16 -35.79 15.19
N THR A 48 4.73 -34.67 14.73
CA THR A 48 5.70 -33.85 15.47
C THR A 48 5.23 -32.40 15.47
N LEU A 49 4.91 -31.84 16.64
CA LEU A 49 4.50 -30.45 16.82
C LEU A 49 5.69 -29.60 17.28
N LEU A 50 6.05 -28.56 16.52
CA LEU A 50 7.07 -27.58 16.87
C LEU A 50 6.59 -26.17 16.42
N PRO A 51 6.79 -25.11 17.22
CA PRO A 51 6.18 -23.80 16.96
C PRO A 51 6.88 -22.98 15.87
N SER A 52 8.20 -23.15 15.67
CA SER A 52 8.94 -22.58 14.53
C SER A 52 10.30 -23.27 14.38
N VAL A 53 10.63 -23.77 13.19
CA VAL A 53 11.94 -24.36 12.85
C VAL A 53 12.23 -24.14 11.36
N GLU A 54 13.38 -23.56 11.05
CA GLU A 54 13.94 -23.57 9.69
C GLU A 54 14.70 -24.90 9.46
N LEU A 55 14.15 -25.77 8.61
CA LEU A 55 14.47 -27.20 8.62
C LEU A 55 15.64 -27.59 7.68
N HIS A 56 16.83 -27.06 7.97
CA HIS A 56 18.04 -27.34 7.19
C HIS A 56 18.44 -28.83 7.21
N ARG A 57 18.08 -29.55 6.14
CA ARG A 57 18.44 -30.94 5.77
C ARG A 57 17.89 -32.03 6.69
N ALA A 58 16.61 -32.38 6.54
CA ALA A 58 16.06 -33.66 6.96
C ALA A 58 16.15 -34.71 5.83
N THR A 59 16.97 -35.77 6.01
CA THR A 59 17.01 -36.89 5.06
C THR A 59 15.84 -37.84 5.29
N LEU A 60 14.65 -37.46 4.79
CA LEU A 60 13.51 -38.35 4.69
C LEU A 60 13.79 -39.44 3.64
N SER A 61 13.31 -40.66 3.88
CA SER A 61 13.37 -41.77 2.93
C SER A 61 12.00 -42.48 2.83
N PRO A 62 10.94 -41.79 2.35
CA PRO A 62 9.64 -42.41 2.12
C PRO A 62 9.73 -43.41 0.97
N VAL A 63 8.73 -44.29 0.86
CA VAL A 63 8.50 -45.08 -0.34
C VAL A 63 7.58 -44.26 -1.27
N ALA A 64 7.71 -44.44 -2.59
CA ALA A 64 6.81 -43.79 -3.53
C ALA A 64 5.35 -44.22 -3.27
N GLY A 65 4.50 -43.26 -2.89
CA GLY A 65 3.11 -43.49 -2.47
C GLY A 65 2.82 -43.25 -0.97
N ASP A 66 3.78 -42.75 -0.19
CA ASP A 66 3.53 -42.26 1.19
C ASP A 66 3.13 -40.77 1.19
N ASP A 67 2.01 -40.42 1.83
CA ASP A 67 1.56 -39.02 2.02
C ASP A 67 2.53 -38.22 2.91
N ILE A 68 2.82 -36.97 2.54
CA ILE A 68 3.52 -36.00 3.39
C ILE A 68 2.52 -34.95 3.88
N VAL A 69 2.18 -35.02 5.16
CA VAL A 69 1.34 -34.02 5.85
C VAL A 69 2.21 -33.06 6.63
N VAL A 70 2.02 -31.76 6.43
CA VAL A 70 2.67 -30.71 7.23
C VAL A 70 1.59 -29.86 7.91
N ASP A 71 1.59 -29.89 9.25
CA ASP A 71 0.71 -29.08 10.10
C ASP A 71 1.37 -27.72 10.36
N PHE A 72 0.69 -26.60 10.08
CA PHE A 72 1.22 -25.24 10.30
C PHE A 72 0.45 -24.44 11.35
N ARG A 73 1.16 -23.58 12.09
CA ARG A 73 0.62 -22.50 12.92
C ARG A 73 1.37 -21.21 12.60
N GLY A 74 0.79 -20.35 11.75
CA GLY A 74 1.30 -19.01 11.45
C GLY A 74 2.75 -18.94 10.96
N GLY A 75 3.03 -19.31 9.71
CA GLY A 75 4.35 -19.10 9.11
C GLY A 75 4.54 -19.71 7.72
N THR A 76 5.57 -19.24 7.03
CA THR A 76 6.03 -19.79 5.73
C THR A 76 6.92 -21.01 5.98
N ALA A 77 6.84 -22.02 5.11
CA ALA A 77 7.75 -23.15 5.11
C ALA A 77 8.33 -23.42 3.71
N VAL A 78 9.63 -23.74 3.68
CA VAL A 78 10.35 -24.10 2.45
C VAL A 78 10.68 -25.59 2.50
N LEU A 79 10.20 -26.34 1.51
CA LEU A 79 10.59 -27.74 1.32
C LEU A 79 11.73 -27.82 0.30
N ALA A 80 12.85 -28.37 0.73
CA ALA A 80 14.05 -28.57 -0.09
C ALA A 80 14.40 -30.06 -0.22
N ASP A 81 15.12 -30.42 -1.29
CA ASP A 81 15.61 -31.77 -1.58
C ASP A 81 14.50 -32.87 -1.70
N ILE A 82 13.31 -32.50 -2.19
CA ILE A 82 12.24 -33.46 -2.51
C ILE A 82 12.69 -34.39 -3.66
N PRO A 83 12.57 -35.72 -3.55
CA PRO A 83 12.96 -36.64 -4.63
C PRO A 83 12.06 -36.52 -5.88
N VAL A 84 12.64 -36.73 -7.06
CA VAL A 84 11.92 -36.76 -8.35
C VAL A 84 10.80 -37.81 -8.32
N GLY A 85 9.56 -37.36 -8.54
CA GLY A 85 8.36 -38.18 -8.42
C GLY A 85 7.08 -37.35 -8.51
N GLY A 86 5.93 -38.03 -8.56
CA GLY A 86 4.63 -37.42 -8.29
C GLY A 86 4.32 -37.55 -6.80
N TRP A 87 3.95 -36.44 -6.16
CA TRP A 87 3.64 -36.37 -4.74
C TRP A 87 2.36 -35.56 -4.53
N ASP A 88 1.45 -36.06 -3.70
CA ASP A 88 0.29 -35.32 -3.22
C ASP A 88 0.68 -34.62 -1.91
N LEU A 89 0.68 -33.28 -1.91
CA LEU A 89 1.04 -32.48 -0.74
C LEU A 89 -0.24 -32.01 -0.03
N SER A 90 -0.46 -32.48 1.20
CA SER A 90 -1.57 -32.03 2.05
C SER A 90 -1.06 -31.05 3.10
N VAL A 91 -1.53 -29.80 3.01
CA VAL A 91 -1.22 -28.72 3.94
C VAL A 91 -2.43 -28.45 4.82
N GLN A 92 -2.22 -28.38 6.14
CA GLN A 92 -3.29 -28.14 7.11
C GLN A 92 -2.91 -26.96 8.01
N GLY A 93 -3.67 -25.87 7.92
CA GLY A 93 -3.55 -24.74 8.85
C GLY A 93 -4.27 -25.08 10.15
N LEU A 94 -3.58 -24.97 11.28
CA LEU A 94 -4.11 -25.18 12.62
C LEU A 94 -4.30 -23.84 13.35
N ASP A 95 -5.39 -23.73 14.10
CA ASP A 95 -5.58 -22.65 15.07
C ASP A 95 -4.75 -22.85 16.36
N GLU A 96 -4.86 -21.89 17.29
CA GLU A 96 -4.18 -21.94 18.59
C GLU A 96 -4.60 -23.13 19.46
N ALA A 97 -5.82 -23.65 19.30
CA ALA A 97 -6.33 -24.85 19.97
C ALA A 97 -5.86 -26.16 19.31
N GLY A 98 -5.41 -26.12 18.05
CA GLY A 98 -4.98 -27.27 17.26
C GLY A 98 -6.08 -27.85 16.38
N LEU A 99 -7.17 -27.11 16.15
CA LEU A 99 -8.21 -27.46 15.21
C LEU A 99 -7.78 -27.08 13.77
N VAL A 100 -8.17 -27.89 12.78
CA VAL A 100 -7.89 -27.60 11.37
C VAL A 100 -8.84 -26.51 10.89
N VAL A 101 -8.31 -25.34 10.54
CA VAL A 101 -9.06 -24.20 10.01
C VAL A 101 -8.96 -24.04 8.49
N THR A 102 -7.91 -24.56 7.87
CA THR A 102 -7.78 -24.63 6.40
C THR A 102 -7.15 -25.94 5.94
N ARG A 103 -7.54 -26.41 4.74
CA ARG A 103 -6.92 -27.53 4.05
C ARG A 103 -6.60 -27.16 2.61
N GLY A 104 -5.34 -27.28 2.23
CA GLY A 104 -4.91 -27.29 0.83
C GLY A 104 -4.47 -28.69 0.42
N MET A 105 -4.84 -29.09 -0.79
CA MET A 105 -4.24 -30.21 -1.51
C MET A 105 -3.70 -29.70 -2.84
N THR A 106 -2.46 -30.05 -3.16
CA THR A 106 -1.86 -29.77 -4.46
C THR A 106 -1.02 -30.96 -4.91
N ALA A 107 -1.24 -31.40 -6.16
CA ALA A 107 -0.51 -32.49 -6.77
C ALA A 107 0.71 -31.94 -7.50
N ILE A 108 1.92 -32.28 -7.01
CA ILE A 108 3.17 -31.74 -7.54
C ILE A 108 3.94 -32.86 -8.25
N VAL A 109 4.18 -32.68 -9.55
CA VAL A 109 4.95 -33.60 -10.39
C VAL A 109 6.35 -33.02 -10.63
N ILE A 110 7.31 -33.43 -9.81
CA ILE A 110 8.71 -33.00 -9.95
C ILE A 110 9.39 -33.88 -11.00
N THR A 111 9.87 -33.26 -12.08
CA THR A 111 10.54 -33.95 -13.19
C THR A 111 12.06 -33.72 -13.12
N ALA A 112 12.86 -34.73 -13.46
CA ALA A 112 14.32 -34.64 -13.36
C ALA A 112 14.90 -33.52 -14.24
N GLY A 113 15.41 -32.45 -13.61
CA GLY A 113 16.06 -31.32 -14.28
C GLY A 113 15.77 -29.95 -13.69
N THR A 114 14.70 -29.79 -12.89
CA THR A 114 14.41 -28.56 -12.13
C THR A 114 15.17 -28.51 -10.80
N GLN A 115 15.40 -27.31 -10.26
CA GLN A 115 16.05 -27.14 -8.95
C GLN A 115 15.15 -27.56 -7.77
N ASN A 116 15.78 -27.90 -6.64
CA ASN A 116 15.19 -28.65 -5.53
C ASN A 116 14.32 -27.82 -4.56
N SER A 117 13.69 -26.71 -4.97
CA SER A 117 12.91 -25.84 -4.09
C SER A 117 11.53 -25.50 -4.66
N VAL A 118 10.48 -25.71 -3.85
CA VAL A 118 9.12 -25.23 -4.14
C VAL A 118 8.66 -24.39 -2.95
N VAL A 119 8.33 -23.13 -3.21
CA VAL A 119 7.75 -22.22 -2.22
C VAL A 119 6.24 -22.17 -2.45
N VAL A 120 5.47 -22.62 -1.46
CA VAL A 120 4.00 -22.54 -1.48
C VAL A 120 3.58 -21.45 -0.49
N ALA A 121 3.36 -20.24 -1.00
CA ALA A 121 2.82 -19.14 -0.20
C ALA A 121 1.29 -19.31 -0.04
N LEU A 122 0.83 -19.51 1.19
CA LEU A 122 -0.60 -19.50 1.54
C LEU A 122 -0.94 -18.15 2.17
N TYR A 123 -1.60 -17.29 1.41
CA TYR A 123 -2.09 -16.00 1.91
C TYR A 123 -3.31 -16.22 2.82
N ALA A 124 -3.11 -16.13 4.13
CA ALA A 124 -4.18 -16.05 5.10
C ALA A 124 -4.76 -14.62 5.10
N THR A 125 -5.87 -14.41 4.40
CA THR A 125 -6.62 -13.15 4.49
C THR A 125 -7.32 -13.05 5.84
N ASN A 126 -7.25 -11.86 6.46
CA ASN A 126 -7.74 -11.62 7.81
C ASN A 126 -9.29 -11.78 7.86
N PRO A 127 -9.87 -12.65 8.71
CA PRO A 127 -11.31 -12.96 8.72
C PRO A 127 -12.17 -11.89 9.42
N GLY A 128 -12.05 -10.63 8.97
CA GLY A 128 -12.88 -9.52 9.40
C GLY A 128 -14.20 -9.42 8.65
N LEU A 129 -15.32 -9.71 9.32
CA LEU A 129 -16.67 -9.24 8.97
C LEU A 129 -17.25 -9.63 7.59
N LEU A 130 -17.22 -10.92 7.23
CA LEU A 130 -18.24 -11.50 6.34
C LEU A 130 -18.83 -12.80 6.91
N GLY A 131 -20.07 -13.12 6.53
CA GLY A 131 -20.85 -14.23 7.06
C GLY A 131 -20.32 -15.61 6.64
N GLN A 132 -20.83 -16.66 7.33
CA GLN A 132 -20.43 -18.07 7.12
C GLN A 132 -20.76 -18.58 5.70
N ASN A 133 -19.85 -18.36 4.77
CA ASN A 133 -19.77 -19.10 3.51
C ASN A 133 -18.66 -20.15 3.64
N GLU A 134 -19.03 -21.37 4.03
CA GLU A 134 -18.11 -22.51 3.94
C GLU A 134 -17.75 -22.73 2.45
N ALA A 135 -16.45 -22.90 2.16
CA ALA A 135 -15.97 -23.06 0.79
C ALA A 135 -16.31 -24.46 0.24
N PHE A 136 -17.50 -24.58 -0.35
CA PHE A 136 -17.97 -25.80 -1.00
C PHE A 136 -17.00 -26.23 -2.12
N THR A 137 -16.68 -27.52 -2.17
CA THR A 137 -15.66 -28.07 -3.09
C THR A 137 -16.30 -29.10 -4.00
N VAL A 138 -16.60 -28.72 -5.23
CA VAL A 138 -17.22 -29.61 -6.23
C VAL A 138 -16.21 -30.64 -6.72
N ILE A 139 -16.51 -31.93 -6.53
CA ILE A 139 -15.64 -33.06 -6.88
C ILE A 139 -16.05 -33.62 -8.24
N TRP A 140 -15.35 -33.21 -9.31
CA TRP A 140 -15.68 -33.62 -10.67
C TRP A 140 -15.25 -35.06 -10.99
N GLN A 141 -16.22 -35.89 -11.38
CA GLN A 141 -16.09 -37.33 -11.69
C GLN A 141 -15.97 -37.61 -13.20
N GLY A 142 -15.94 -36.58 -14.06
CA GLY A 142 -15.83 -36.71 -15.51
C GLY A 142 -17.17 -36.91 -16.24
N SER A 143 -17.11 -37.48 -17.44
CA SER A 143 -18.29 -37.75 -18.29
C SER A 143 -18.69 -39.23 -18.20
N LEU A 144 -19.92 -39.51 -17.76
CA LEU A 144 -20.41 -40.88 -17.49
C LEU A 144 -21.74 -41.13 -18.21
N GLY A 145 -21.98 -42.35 -18.66
CA GLY A 145 -23.25 -42.75 -19.31
C GLY A 145 -24.38 -43.14 -18.36
N ALA A 146 -24.16 -43.00 -17.05
CA ALA A 146 -25.12 -43.16 -15.98
C ALA A 146 -24.53 -42.62 -14.66
N ALA A 147 -25.39 -42.26 -13.72
CA ALA A 147 -24.99 -41.80 -12.40
C ALA A 147 -24.13 -42.82 -11.62
N PRO A 148 -23.10 -42.36 -10.88
CA PRO A 148 -22.45 -43.14 -9.83
C PRO A 148 -23.46 -43.77 -8.87
N VAL A 149 -23.25 -45.04 -8.50
CA VAL A 149 -24.18 -45.83 -7.66
C VAL A 149 -24.09 -45.52 -6.16
N SER A 150 -23.02 -44.84 -5.73
CA SER A 150 -22.77 -44.42 -4.35
C SER A 150 -22.05 -43.06 -4.35
N PRO A 151 -22.72 -41.95 -4.73
CA PRO A 151 -22.11 -40.63 -4.71
C PRO A 151 -21.97 -40.07 -3.30
N GLU A 152 -20.95 -39.26 -3.09
CA GLU A 152 -20.77 -38.45 -1.89
C GLU A 152 -21.23 -37.01 -2.17
N LEU A 153 -21.38 -36.19 -1.12
CA LEU A 153 -21.78 -34.79 -1.24
C LEU A 153 -20.80 -34.03 -2.19
N ASP A 154 -21.36 -33.11 -2.98
CA ASP A 154 -20.65 -32.26 -3.94
C ASP A 154 -19.93 -33.01 -5.09
N TRP A 155 -20.10 -34.33 -5.22
CA TRP A 155 -19.73 -35.04 -6.45
C TRP A 155 -20.53 -34.50 -7.64
N ALA A 156 -19.85 -34.22 -8.75
CA ALA A 156 -20.48 -33.78 -9.99
C ALA A 156 -19.96 -34.54 -11.22
N TYR A 157 -20.80 -34.73 -12.25
CA TYR A 157 -20.44 -35.39 -13.50
C TYR A 157 -21.27 -34.89 -14.68
N TYR A 158 -20.79 -35.11 -15.90
CA TYR A 158 -21.55 -34.87 -17.13
C TYR A 158 -22.23 -36.17 -17.59
N ASP A 159 -23.57 -36.20 -17.62
CA ASP A 159 -24.31 -37.36 -18.07
C ASP A 159 -24.39 -37.41 -19.61
N THR A 160 -23.70 -38.38 -20.22
CA THR A 160 -23.61 -38.48 -21.69
C THR A 160 -24.86 -39.06 -22.35
N GLY A 161 -25.85 -39.50 -21.58
CA GLY A 161 -27.15 -39.97 -22.07
C GLY A 161 -28.22 -38.88 -22.13
N SER A 162 -28.10 -37.85 -21.28
CA SER A 162 -29.03 -36.72 -21.15
C SER A 162 -28.42 -35.35 -21.44
N LEU A 163 -27.09 -35.30 -21.67
CA LEU A 163 -26.31 -34.12 -22.07
C LEU A 163 -26.32 -32.95 -21.07
N VAL A 164 -26.46 -33.25 -19.78
CA VAL A 164 -26.47 -32.26 -18.69
C VAL A 164 -25.41 -32.53 -17.64
N SER A 165 -24.91 -31.47 -17.01
CA SER A 165 -24.04 -31.56 -15.84
C SER A 165 -24.89 -31.73 -14.57
N LEU A 166 -24.57 -32.73 -13.76
CA LEU A 166 -25.29 -33.09 -12.55
C LEU A 166 -24.37 -33.02 -11.33
N ILE A 167 -24.87 -32.54 -10.18
CA ILE A 167 -24.20 -32.50 -8.87
C ILE A 167 -25.07 -33.20 -7.81
N TRP A 168 -24.45 -33.89 -6.84
CA TRP A 168 -25.16 -34.61 -5.78
C TRP A 168 -25.30 -33.78 -4.49
N ASP A 169 -26.53 -33.42 -4.12
CA ASP A 169 -26.84 -32.56 -2.95
C ASP A 169 -26.89 -33.33 -1.61
N GLY A 170 -26.37 -34.56 -1.58
CA GLY A 170 -26.49 -35.48 -0.44
C GLY A 170 -27.77 -36.34 -0.45
N ALA A 171 -28.80 -35.98 -1.23
CA ALA A 171 -30.08 -36.70 -1.30
C ALA A 171 -30.52 -37.04 -2.74
N ALA A 172 -30.17 -36.22 -3.73
CA ALA A 172 -30.51 -36.37 -5.13
C ALA A 172 -29.47 -35.73 -6.06
N TRP A 173 -29.44 -36.18 -7.31
CA TRP A 173 -28.75 -35.48 -8.40
C TRP A 173 -29.56 -34.24 -8.80
N ARG A 174 -28.89 -33.09 -8.85
CA ARG A 174 -29.42 -31.80 -9.31
C ARG A 174 -28.69 -31.40 -10.59
N THR A 175 -29.39 -30.74 -11.50
CA THR A 175 -28.74 -30.09 -12.64
C THR A 175 -27.86 -28.95 -12.15
N LEU A 176 -26.55 -29.09 -12.34
CA LEU A 176 -25.55 -28.06 -12.07
C LEU A 176 -25.57 -27.01 -13.20
N ASP A 177 -25.71 -27.47 -14.44
CA ASP A 177 -25.98 -26.65 -15.61
C ASP A 177 -26.82 -27.42 -16.64
N ILE A 178 -27.76 -26.72 -17.27
CA ILE A 178 -28.50 -27.20 -18.44
C ILE A 178 -27.66 -26.85 -19.67
N GLY A 179 -26.88 -27.79 -20.20
CA GLY A 179 -26.03 -27.54 -21.37
C GLY A 179 -26.81 -26.92 -22.54
N TRP A 180 -26.57 -25.62 -22.80
CA TRP A 180 -27.22 -24.88 -23.87
C TRP A 180 -26.61 -25.26 -25.23
N GLU A 181 -27.24 -26.26 -25.86
CA GLU A 181 -27.06 -26.68 -27.26
C GLU A 181 -25.72 -27.37 -27.60
N PRO A 182 -25.67 -28.18 -28.69
CA PRO A 182 -24.42 -28.77 -29.18
C PRO A 182 -23.45 -27.70 -29.72
N ASP A 183 -22.15 -28.01 -29.73
CA ASP A 183 -21.07 -27.11 -30.15
C ASP A 183 -21.39 -26.32 -31.44
N LEU A 184 -21.43 -24.99 -31.35
CA LEU A 184 -21.77 -24.11 -32.46
C LEU A 184 -20.79 -24.27 -33.64
N VAL A 185 -21.24 -24.88 -34.74
CA VAL A 185 -20.36 -25.22 -35.86
C VAL A 185 -20.08 -23.98 -36.71
N TRP A 186 -18.99 -23.28 -36.39
CA TRP A 186 -18.52 -22.11 -37.14
C TRP A 186 -17.91 -22.50 -38.50
N LYS A 187 -18.53 -22.04 -39.59
CA LYS A 187 -18.10 -22.28 -40.98
C LYS A 187 -17.07 -21.29 -41.52
N GLY A 188 -16.74 -20.24 -40.75
CA GLY A 188 -15.85 -19.16 -41.20
C GLY A 188 -16.54 -18.15 -42.12
N ALA A 189 -15.73 -17.39 -42.85
CA ALA A 189 -16.20 -16.33 -43.75
C ALA A 189 -16.54 -16.87 -45.15
N LEU A 190 -17.78 -16.65 -45.60
CA LEU A 190 -18.30 -17.12 -46.89
C LEU A 190 -18.88 -15.95 -47.69
N GLY A 191 -18.74 -15.99 -49.02
CA GLY A 191 -19.30 -14.98 -49.93
C GLY A 191 -20.75 -15.23 -50.36
N SER A 192 -21.44 -16.17 -49.70
CA SER A 192 -22.83 -16.55 -49.96
C SER A 192 -23.34 -17.48 -48.85
N VAL A 193 -24.61 -17.35 -48.49
CA VAL A 193 -25.34 -18.22 -47.57
C VAL A 193 -25.06 -19.71 -47.83
N PRO A 194 -24.55 -20.48 -46.83
CA PRO A 194 -24.35 -21.93 -46.98
C PRO A 194 -25.67 -22.70 -46.91
N ALA A 195 -25.65 -23.95 -47.39
CA ALA A 195 -26.75 -24.87 -47.19
C ALA A 195 -26.88 -25.20 -45.69
N PRO A 196 -28.07 -25.11 -45.09
CA PRO A 196 -28.21 -25.22 -43.65
C PRO A 196 -28.20 -26.66 -43.14
N GLU A 197 -27.39 -26.92 -42.12
CA GLU A 197 -27.49 -28.06 -41.22
C GLU A 197 -27.77 -27.57 -39.78
N PHE A 198 -27.91 -28.46 -38.80
CA PHE A 198 -28.41 -28.10 -37.45
C PHE A 198 -27.32 -27.49 -36.56
N VAL A 199 -27.58 -26.30 -35.99
CA VAL A 199 -26.69 -25.53 -35.08
C VAL A 199 -25.35 -25.16 -35.74
N GLU A 200 -25.44 -24.33 -36.78
CA GLU A 200 -24.29 -23.79 -37.52
C GLU A 200 -24.28 -22.27 -37.52
N ALA A 201 -23.09 -21.67 -37.64
CA ALA A 201 -22.92 -20.22 -37.82
C ALA A 201 -21.84 -19.88 -38.85
N TYR A 202 -21.98 -18.75 -39.53
CA TYR A 202 -20.99 -18.27 -40.51
C TYR A 202 -20.92 -16.74 -40.55
N TRP A 203 -19.85 -16.20 -41.15
CA TRP A 203 -19.71 -14.77 -41.46
C TRP A 203 -19.99 -14.53 -42.94
N ASP A 204 -20.99 -13.70 -43.27
CA ASP A 204 -21.24 -13.29 -44.64
C ASP A 204 -20.30 -12.12 -45.00
N SER A 205 -19.36 -12.38 -45.92
CA SER A 205 -18.35 -11.40 -46.32
C SER A 205 -18.86 -10.35 -47.33
N ALA A 206 -20.08 -10.48 -47.84
CA ALA A 206 -20.73 -9.48 -48.67
C ALA A 206 -21.62 -8.53 -47.86
N LEU A 207 -22.21 -9.01 -46.76
CA LEU A 207 -23.02 -8.21 -45.83
C LEU A 207 -22.22 -7.63 -44.66
N GLY A 208 -21.09 -8.25 -44.28
CA GLY A 208 -20.29 -7.82 -43.14
C GLY A 208 -20.90 -8.17 -41.78
N SER A 209 -21.58 -9.31 -41.69
CA SER A 209 -22.31 -9.75 -40.49
C SER A 209 -22.20 -11.26 -40.28
N ALA A 210 -22.26 -11.69 -39.02
CA ALA A 210 -22.41 -13.10 -38.66
C ALA A 210 -23.89 -13.53 -38.72
N PHE A 211 -24.14 -14.81 -38.99
CA PHE A 211 -25.46 -15.45 -39.02
C PHE A 211 -25.40 -16.83 -38.35
N ILE A 212 -26.51 -17.24 -37.73
CA ILE A 212 -26.73 -18.54 -37.09
C ILE A 212 -28.00 -19.20 -37.65
N TRP A 213 -28.01 -20.53 -37.77
CA TRP A 213 -29.17 -21.28 -38.26
C TRP A 213 -30.05 -21.79 -37.12
N ASP A 214 -31.21 -21.16 -36.93
CA ASP A 214 -32.17 -21.44 -35.84
C ASP A 214 -33.08 -22.68 -36.07
N ALA A 215 -32.58 -23.64 -36.85
CA ALA A 215 -33.32 -24.74 -37.47
C ALA A 215 -34.38 -24.34 -38.52
N THR A 216 -34.74 -23.05 -38.68
CA THR A 216 -35.77 -22.59 -39.63
C THR A 216 -35.29 -21.52 -40.62
N ALA A 217 -34.38 -20.64 -40.19
CA ALA A 217 -33.82 -19.53 -40.97
C ALA A 217 -32.37 -19.24 -40.58
N TRP A 218 -31.66 -18.52 -41.45
CA TRP A 218 -30.39 -17.88 -41.12
C TRP A 218 -30.70 -16.53 -40.48
N SER A 219 -30.73 -16.51 -39.15
CA SER A 219 -30.94 -15.31 -38.35
C SER A 219 -29.59 -14.60 -38.09
N PRO A 220 -29.53 -13.26 -38.03
CA PRO A 220 -28.29 -12.56 -37.73
C PRO A 220 -27.75 -12.99 -36.35
N LEU A 221 -26.47 -13.36 -36.28
CA LEU A 221 -25.78 -13.57 -35.01
C LEU A 221 -25.29 -12.21 -34.52
N THR A 222 -26.25 -11.33 -34.23
CA THR A 222 -26.00 -10.16 -33.39
C THR A 222 -25.81 -10.66 -31.96
N VAL A 223 -24.61 -10.46 -31.42
CA VAL A 223 -24.48 -10.28 -29.97
C VAL A 223 -25.39 -9.10 -29.61
N ASP A 224 -26.12 -9.19 -28.50
CA ASP A 224 -26.81 -8.05 -27.88
C ASP A 224 -25.79 -7.07 -27.30
N LEU A 225 -25.01 -6.45 -28.19
CA LEU A 225 -24.51 -5.11 -27.96
C LEU A 225 -25.74 -4.19 -27.98
N PRO A 226 -25.96 -3.35 -26.95
CA PRO A 226 -27.09 -2.44 -26.95
C PRO A 226 -27.05 -1.53 -28.20
N PRO A 227 -28.20 -1.04 -28.68
CA PRO A 227 -28.28 -0.23 -29.90
C PRO A 227 -27.23 0.88 -29.88
N VAL A 228 -26.40 0.92 -30.92
CA VAL A 228 -25.25 1.82 -30.98
C VAL A 228 -25.75 3.25 -31.17
N ILE A 229 -25.82 3.98 -30.07
CA ILE A 229 -26.30 5.37 -30.00
C ILE A 229 -25.54 6.22 -31.02
N ALA A 230 -26.25 6.66 -32.06
CA ALA A 230 -25.69 7.39 -33.18
C ALA A 230 -25.57 8.88 -32.82
N TRP A 231 -24.50 9.22 -32.11
CA TRP A 231 -24.24 10.59 -31.64
C TRP A 231 -24.01 11.57 -32.80
N GLN A 232 -24.85 12.62 -32.85
CA GLN A 232 -24.85 13.68 -33.87
C GLN A 232 -24.05 14.92 -33.45
N GLY A 233 -23.49 14.95 -32.24
CA GLY A 233 -22.75 16.09 -31.70
C GLY A 233 -23.64 17.10 -30.95
N SER A 234 -23.10 18.30 -30.75
CA SER A 234 -23.81 19.43 -30.14
C SER A 234 -24.48 20.30 -31.22
N LEU A 235 -25.79 20.56 -31.08
CA LEU A 235 -26.60 21.31 -32.03
C LEU A 235 -27.54 22.27 -31.29
N PRO A 236 -27.89 23.45 -31.81
CA PRO A 236 -28.82 24.39 -31.16
C PRO A 236 -30.30 24.05 -31.38
N ALA A 237 -30.59 22.88 -31.98
CA ALA A 237 -31.92 22.33 -32.16
C ALA A 237 -31.81 20.87 -32.65
N ALA A 238 -32.87 20.10 -32.40
CA ALA A 238 -33.02 18.73 -32.87
C ALA A 238 -32.87 18.56 -34.40
N PRO A 239 -32.14 17.50 -34.87
CA PRO A 239 -32.15 17.08 -36.27
C PRO A 239 -33.57 16.91 -36.85
N ALA A 240 -33.80 17.47 -38.03
CA ALA A 240 -35.14 17.51 -38.66
C ALA A 240 -35.62 16.17 -39.26
N THR A 241 -34.72 15.18 -39.41
CA THR A 241 -35.02 13.83 -39.92
C THR A 241 -34.17 12.80 -39.16
N PRO A 242 -34.50 12.51 -37.89
CA PRO A 242 -33.77 11.53 -37.10
C PRO A 242 -34.05 10.09 -37.56
N VAL A 243 -33.17 9.19 -37.12
CA VAL A 243 -33.37 7.73 -37.18
C VAL A 243 -33.38 7.23 -35.73
N LEU A 244 -33.95 6.04 -35.50
CA LEU A 244 -33.89 5.34 -34.21
C LEU A 244 -32.45 5.35 -33.65
N ASP A 245 -32.34 5.56 -32.34
CA ASP A 245 -31.09 5.63 -31.57
C ASP A 245 -30.13 6.78 -31.94
N TRP A 246 -30.57 7.76 -32.75
CA TRP A 246 -29.85 9.04 -32.87
C TRP A 246 -29.89 9.79 -31.55
N ALA A 247 -28.76 10.37 -31.13
CA ALA A 247 -28.69 11.24 -29.96
C ALA A 247 -27.89 12.51 -30.25
N TYR A 248 -28.19 13.61 -29.57
CA TYR A 248 -27.48 14.87 -29.69
C TYR A 248 -27.50 15.66 -28.37
N TYR A 249 -26.60 16.62 -28.22
CA TYR A 249 -26.62 17.60 -27.14
C TYR A 249 -27.23 18.91 -27.64
N ASP A 250 -28.33 19.35 -27.04
CA ASP A 250 -28.91 20.66 -27.33
C ASP A 250 -28.10 21.76 -26.65
N SER A 251 -27.45 22.62 -27.44
CA SER A 251 -26.57 23.68 -26.93
C SER A 251 -27.30 24.87 -26.29
N ASP A 252 -28.59 24.98 -26.52
CA ASP A 252 -29.41 26.13 -26.11
C ASP A 252 -30.27 25.76 -24.88
N LEU A 253 -30.61 24.48 -24.73
CA LEU A 253 -31.24 23.88 -23.54
C LEU A 253 -30.23 23.26 -22.55
N PHE A 254 -28.99 23.04 -22.97
CA PHE A 254 -27.91 22.35 -22.23
C PHE A 254 -28.22 20.88 -21.87
N GLN A 255 -29.08 20.20 -22.65
CA GLN A 255 -29.58 18.86 -22.38
C GLN A 255 -29.27 17.87 -23.52
N SER A 256 -28.94 16.63 -23.17
CA SER A 256 -28.81 15.53 -24.14
C SER A 256 -30.18 14.90 -24.45
N PHE A 257 -30.40 14.55 -25.71
CA PHE A 257 -31.63 13.89 -26.18
C PHE A 257 -31.32 12.66 -27.05
N ILE A 258 -32.21 11.67 -27.05
CA ILE A 258 -32.19 10.47 -27.90
C ILE A 258 -33.53 10.28 -28.62
N TRP A 259 -33.53 9.78 -29.85
CA TRP A 259 -34.73 9.53 -30.65
C TRP A 259 -35.19 8.07 -30.55
N ASP A 260 -36.37 7.86 -29.97
CA ASP A 260 -36.94 6.52 -29.69
C ASP A 260 -37.70 5.89 -30.87
N GLY A 261 -37.75 6.59 -32.01
CA GLY A 261 -38.53 6.20 -33.19
C GLY A 261 -39.77 7.08 -33.41
N GLU A 262 -40.36 7.63 -32.36
CA GLU A 262 -41.56 8.49 -32.39
C GLU A 262 -41.31 9.92 -31.88
N ALA A 263 -40.40 10.11 -30.92
CA ALA A 263 -40.10 11.38 -30.27
C ALA A 263 -38.63 11.49 -29.80
N TRP A 264 -38.23 12.72 -29.47
CA TRP A 264 -36.98 12.98 -28.73
C TRP A 264 -37.24 12.88 -27.23
N GLN A 265 -36.59 11.91 -26.58
CA GLN A 265 -36.57 11.75 -25.12
C GLN A 265 -35.32 12.40 -24.53
N THR A 266 -35.39 12.91 -23.30
CA THR A 266 -34.20 13.35 -22.55
C THR A 266 -33.34 12.15 -22.19
N PHE A 267 -32.05 12.23 -22.51
CA PHE A 267 -31.08 11.15 -22.31
C PHE A 267 -30.55 11.08 -20.86
N ASP A 268 -30.83 12.11 -20.05
CA ASP A 268 -30.29 12.26 -18.70
C ASP A 268 -31.29 11.76 -17.63
N VAL A 269 -30.81 10.89 -16.73
CA VAL A 269 -31.53 10.47 -15.51
C VAL A 269 -31.03 11.40 -14.39
N PRO A 270 -31.90 11.98 -13.53
CA PRO A 270 -31.55 13.12 -12.67
C PRO A 270 -30.73 12.73 -11.42
N ASP A 271 -29.67 11.94 -11.60
CA ASP A 271 -28.70 11.54 -10.58
C ASP A 271 -27.55 12.58 -10.44
N SER A 272 -27.47 13.57 -11.35
CA SER A 272 -26.59 14.73 -11.23
C SER A 272 -27.37 16.01 -10.87
N PHE A 273 -26.86 16.77 -9.90
CA PHE A 273 -27.50 18.00 -9.42
C PHE A 273 -26.75 19.25 -9.89
N TYR A 274 -27.47 20.22 -10.46
CA TYR A 274 -26.90 21.46 -10.95
C TYR A 274 -26.84 22.50 -9.83
N TRP A 275 -25.62 22.87 -9.40
CA TRP A 275 -25.44 23.89 -8.37
C TRP A 275 -25.77 25.30 -8.89
N PHE A 276 -26.84 25.87 -8.39
CA PHE A 276 -27.37 27.17 -8.77
C PHE A 276 -26.79 28.33 -7.94
N GLY A 277 -26.21 28.05 -6.76
CA GLY A 277 -25.47 29.03 -5.95
C GLY A 277 -25.95 29.17 -4.50
N ILE A 278 -25.72 30.35 -3.92
CA ILE A 278 -25.95 30.67 -2.50
C ILE A 278 -26.89 31.87 -2.41
N PHE A 279 -28.04 31.72 -1.74
CA PHE A 279 -29.12 32.73 -1.72
C PHE A 279 -29.82 32.78 -0.36
N SER A 280 -30.36 33.93 0.03
CA SER A 280 -31.15 34.10 1.27
C SER A 280 -32.62 33.65 1.15
N GLY A 281 -32.96 32.90 0.10
CA GLY A 281 -34.28 32.35 -0.16
C GLY A 281 -34.36 31.67 -1.53
N PRO A 282 -35.47 30.99 -1.85
CA PRO A 282 -35.59 30.17 -3.05
C PRO A 282 -35.50 30.98 -4.35
N PRO A 283 -34.67 30.55 -5.33
CA PRO A 283 -34.70 31.08 -6.68
C PRO A 283 -36.10 30.95 -7.30
N THR A 284 -36.53 32.00 -8.00
CA THR A 284 -37.90 32.16 -8.53
C THR A 284 -38.24 31.27 -9.73
N THR A 285 -37.26 30.56 -10.26
CA THR A 285 -37.37 29.65 -11.42
C THR A 285 -36.60 28.37 -11.12
N PRO A 286 -37.16 27.44 -10.32
CA PRO A 286 -36.61 26.10 -10.20
C PRO A 286 -36.63 25.39 -11.56
N LEU A 287 -35.69 24.47 -11.74
CA LEU A 287 -35.68 23.47 -12.81
C LEU A 287 -35.30 22.11 -12.18
N PRO A 288 -35.69 20.97 -12.80
CA PRO A 288 -35.35 19.65 -12.28
C PRO A 288 -33.83 19.49 -12.10
N GLY A 289 -33.43 18.89 -10.98
CA GLY A 289 -32.03 18.69 -10.59
C GLY A 289 -31.32 19.93 -10.05
N TYR A 290 -31.92 21.12 -10.02
CA TYR A 290 -31.24 22.32 -9.50
C TYR A 290 -31.10 22.25 -7.97
N ALA A 291 -29.96 22.70 -7.44
CA ALA A 291 -29.68 22.79 -6.00
C ALA A 291 -29.09 24.15 -5.60
N TYR A 292 -29.40 24.65 -4.38
CA TYR A 292 -28.84 25.89 -3.84
C TYR A 292 -28.68 25.86 -2.31
N TYR A 293 -27.80 26.71 -1.77
CA TYR A 293 -27.68 26.91 -0.32
C TYR A 293 -28.58 28.06 0.17
N ASP A 294 -29.49 27.78 1.11
CA ASP A 294 -30.36 28.79 1.72
C ASP A 294 -29.70 29.43 2.95
N THR A 295 -29.15 30.64 2.81
CA THR A 295 -28.44 31.32 3.91
C THR A 295 -29.36 31.86 5.01
N THR A 296 -30.67 31.87 4.81
CA THR A 296 -31.65 32.24 5.85
C THR A 296 -32.03 31.05 6.72
N LEU A 297 -31.98 29.83 6.16
CA LEU A 297 -32.34 28.59 6.84
C LEU A 297 -31.16 27.67 7.15
N ASN A 298 -29.96 28.00 6.63
CA ASN A 298 -28.72 27.24 6.77
C ASN A 298 -28.85 25.77 6.33
N VAL A 299 -29.43 25.54 5.15
CA VAL A 299 -29.65 24.20 4.57
C VAL A 299 -29.47 24.20 3.05
N THR A 300 -28.99 23.09 2.52
CA THR A 300 -29.02 22.80 1.07
C THR A 300 -30.43 22.39 0.62
N ARG A 301 -30.91 23.00 -0.47
CA ARG A 301 -32.22 22.74 -1.08
C ARG A 301 -32.08 22.31 -2.52
N ILE A 302 -32.93 21.38 -2.95
CA ILE A 302 -33.01 20.82 -4.30
C ILE A 302 -34.41 21.01 -4.89
N SER A 303 -34.54 21.14 -6.21
CA SER A 303 -35.79 20.98 -6.93
C SER A 303 -35.71 19.77 -7.84
N TYR A 304 -36.25 18.64 -7.40
CA TYR A 304 -36.27 17.40 -8.20
C TYR A 304 -37.38 17.42 -9.28
N ASP A 305 -38.47 18.14 -9.02
CA ASP A 305 -39.65 18.23 -9.89
C ASP A 305 -39.66 19.46 -10.82
N GLY A 306 -38.76 20.44 -10.62
CA GLY A 306 -38.78 21.74 -11.29
C GLY A 306 -39.95 22.66 -10.90
N ILE A 307 -40.64 22.35 -9.79
CA ILE A 307 -41.86 23.04 -9.34
C ILE A 307 -41.70 23.50 -7.88
N SER A 308 -41.02 22.71 -7.05
CA SER A 308 -40.88 22.93 -5.61
C SER A 308 -39.44 22.76 -5.12
N TRP A 309 -39.08 23.47 -4.06
CA TRP A 309 -37.77 23.37 -3.40
C TRP A 309 -37.89 22.53 -2.12
N THR A 310 -37.36 21.32 -2.13
CA THR A 310 -37.25 20.44 -0.95
C THR A 310 -35.88 20.61 -0.27
N PRO A 311 -35.76 20.44 1.05
CA PRO A 311 -34.45 20.26 1.69
C PRO A 311 -33.84 18.95 1.19
N LEU A 312 -32.55 18.94 0.83
CA LEU A 312 -31.89 17.72 0.34
C LEU A 312 -31.67 16.74 1.52
N THR A 313 -31.08 17.24 2.60
CA THR A 313 -31.18 16.76 3.99
C THR A 313 -30.85 17.94 4.92
N VAL A 314 -30.92 17.75 6.24
CA VAL A 314 -30.09 18.57 7.14
C VAL A 314 -28.64 18.19 6.87
N ASP A 315 -27.72 19.15 6.84
CA ASP A 315 -26.30 18.86 6.67
C ASP A 315 -25.77 17.99 7.84
N TRP A 316 -24.60 17.39 7.63
CA TRP A 316 -23.80 16.68 8.65
C TRP A 316 -23.69 17.56 9.92
N PRO A 317 -23.67 16.97 11.14
CA PRO A 317 -24.20 17.60 12.36
C PRO A 317 -23.67 19.01 12.60
N PRO A 318 -24.51 19.95 13.10
CA PRO A 318 -24.20 21.38 13.06
C PRO A 318 -22.84 21.71 13.64
N ALA A 319 -22.07 22.52 12.89
CA ALA A 319 -20.69 22.83 13.22
C ALA A 319 -20.55 23.35 14.66
N ILE A 320 -19.81 22.61 15.49
CA ILE A 320 -19.71 22.82 16.93
C ILE A 320 -19.31 24.28 17.23
N SER A 321 -20.21 25.01 17.89
CA SER A 321 -20.05 26.42 18.15
C SER A 321 -19.24 26.62 19.43
N TRP A 322 -17.91 26.65 19.28
CA TRP A 322 -16.97 26.79 20.39
C TRP A 322 -17.06 28.17 21.07
N GLN A 323 -17.30 28.18 22.38
CA GLN A 323 -17.45 29.36 23.23
C GLN A 323 -16.17 29.72 24.02
N GLY A 324 -15.08 28.96 23.84
CA GLY A 324 -13.81 29.16 24.55
C GLY A 324 -13.74 28.50 25.93
N SER A 325 -12.77 28.92 26.73
CA SER A 325 -12.53 28.40 28.08
C SER A 325 -13.25 29.27 29.13
N LEU A 326 -14.17 28.68 29.90
CA LEU A 326 -15.03 29.38 30.86
C LEU A 326 -14.96 28.70 32.23
N ALA A 327 -15.08 29.46 33.32
CA ALA A 327 -15.04 28.91 34.68
C ALA A 327 -16.40 28.35 35.18
N ALA A 328 -17.40 28.31 34.29
CA ALA A 328 -18.71 27.69 34.47
C ALA A 328 -19.46 27.71 33.12
N ALA A 329 -20.43 26.81 32.97
CA ALA A 329 -21.26 26.71 31.77
C ALA A 329 -22.05 28.00 31.41
N PRO A 330 -22.18 28.36 30.12
CA PRO A 330 -23.10 29.39 29.65
C PRO A 330 -24.54 29.20 30.16
N ALA A 331 -25.15 30.28 30.66
CA ALA A 331 -26.48 30.23 31.29
C ALA A 331 -27.67 30.12 30.31
N SER A 332 -27.43 30.37 29.02
CA SER A 332 -28.43 30.30 27.93
C SER A 332 -27.79 29.70 26.67
N PRO A 333 -27.47 28.40 26.65
CA PRO A 333 -26.84 27.76 25.50
C PRO A 333 -27.80 27.58 24.32
N SER A 334 -27.23 27.46 23.12
CA SER A 334 -27.93 26.92 21.94
C SER A 334 -27.43 25.49 21.67
N LEU A 335 -28.19 24.73 20.87
CA LEU A 335 -27.78 23.41 20.37
C LEU A 335 -26.38 23.47 19.73
N ASP A 336 -25.56 22.45 20.00
CA ASP A 336 -24.19 22.28 19.51
C ASP A 336 -23.20 23.39 19.91
N TRP A 337 -23.53 24.20 20.92
CA TRP A 337 -22.52 25.00 21.63
C TRP A 337 -21.59 24.10 22.42
N ALA A 338 -20.29 24.37 22.40
CA ALA A 338 -19.31 23.69 23.24
C ALA A 338 -18.35 24.66 23.94
N TYR A 339 -17.82 24.28 25.10
CA TYR A 339 -16.85 25.06 25.86
C TYR A 339 -15.92 24.17 26.69
N TYR A 340 -14.77 24.71 27.09
CA TYR A 340 -13.88 24.06 28.06
C TYR A 340 -14.11 24.64 29.45
N ASP A 341 -14.48 23.81 30.43
CA ASP A 341 -14.62 24.24 31.81
C ASP A 341 -13.24 24.31 32.48
N SER A 342 -12.78 25.53 32.80
CA SER A 342 -11.44 25.76 33.38
C SER A 342 -11.34 25.49 34.89
N VAL A 343 -12.41 25.01 35.52
CA VAL A 343 -12.44 24.56 36.93
C VAL A 343 -12.50 23.03 37.01
N LEU A 344 -13.23 22.38 36.09
CA LEU A 344 -13.33 20.92 35.97
C LEU A 344 -12.24 20.32 35.07
N LEU A 345 -11.60 21.15 34.24
CA LEU A 345 -10.60 20.78 33.21
C LEU A 345 -11.14 19.83 32.13
N GLN A 346 -12.41 20.02 31.73
CA GLN A 346 -13.15 19.13 30.82
C GLN A 346 -13.91 19.91 29.73
N SER A 347 -14.08 19.28 28.56
CA SER A 347 -14.82 19.82 27.42
C SER A 347 -16.28 19.36 27.40
N PHE A 348 -17.21 20.31 27.30
CA PHE A 348 -18.65 20.06 27.28
C PHE A 348 -19.30 20.56 26.00
N ILE A 349 -20.32 19.85 25.51
CA ILE A 349 -21.20 20.23 24.39
C ILE A 349 -22.68 20.21 24.84
N TRP A 350 -23.51 21.11 24.33
CA TRP A 350 -24.93 21.22 24.67
C TRP A 350 -25.82 20.48 23.65
N ASP A 351 -26.43 19.39 24.07
CA ASP A 351 -27.27 18.50 23.24
C ASP A 351 -28.71 19.02 22.99
N GLY A 352 -29.01 20.24 23.44
CA GLY A 352 -30.35 20.83 23.42
C GLY A 352 -31.11 20.72 24.75
N ALA A 353 -30.69 19.82 25.65
CA ALA A 353 -31.33 19.56 26.95
C ALA A 353 -30.35 19.60 28.14
N ALA A 354 -29.09 19.22 27.94
CA ALA A 354 -28.04 19.16 28.94
C ALA A 354 -26.64 19.43 28.35
N TRP A 355 -25.69 19.75 29.23
CA TRP A 355 -24.27 19.75 28.90
C TRP A 355 -23.71 18.33 29.05
N GLN A 356 -23.26 17.74 27.96
CA GLN A 356 -22.59 16.44 27.90
C GLN A 356 -21.08 16.66 27.86
N SER A 357 -20.30 15.91 28.64
CA SER A 357 -18.84 15.86 28.49
C SER A 357 -18.49 15.07 27.23
N PHE A 358 -17.63 15.60 26.36
CA PHE A 358 -17.25 14.93 25.09
C PHE A 358 -15.74 14.69 24.93
N ASP A 359 -14.94 14.88 25.98
CA ASP A 359 -13.52 14.54 25.95
C ASP A 359 -13.28 13.07 25.53
N VAL A 360 -12.36 12.90 24.59
CA VAL A 360 -11.78 11.62 24.17
C VAL A 360 -11.10 10.98 25.41
N PRO A 361 -11.16 9.64 25.60
CA PRO A 361 -10.77 9.02 26.86
C PRO A 361 -9.34 9.33 27.33
N ALA A 362 -9.22 9.53 28.65
CA ALA A 362 -8.00 9.59 29.45
C ALA A 362 -6.92 10.62 29.02
N ASN A 363 -6.88 11.75 29.74
CA ASN A 363 -5.64 12.53 29.90
C ASN A 363 -4.63 11.70 30.71
N PHE A 364 -3.79 10.92 30.03
CA PHE A 364 -2.77 10.11 30.69
C PHE A 364 -1.76 10.99 31.47
N SER A 365 -1.45 10.58 32.69
CA SER A 365 -0.53 11.28 33.58
C SER A 365 0.91 10.92 33.24
N TRP A 366 1.54 11.73 32.37
CA TRP A 366 2.95 11.56 32.03
C TRP A 366 3.88 11.89 33.20
N LEU A 367 4.66 10.89 33.64
CA LEU A 367 5.58 10.96 34.76
C LEU A 367 7.01 11.38 34.36
N GLY A 368 7.26 11.57 33.07
CA GLY A 368 8.60 11.87 32.53
C GLY A 368 9.46 10.62 32.33
N MET A 369 10.78 10.81 32.37
CA MET A 369 11.77 9.75 32.19
C MET A 369 12.19 9.13 33.53
N LEU A 370 12.06 7.81 33.67
CA LEU A 370 12.40 7.06 34.87
C LEU A 370 13.34 5.89 34.52
N ALA A 371 14.23 5.51 35.44
CA ALA A 371 15.17 4.40 35.24
C ALA A 371 14.62 3.03 35.66
N ALA A 372 13.36 2.97 36.13
CA ALA A 372 12.62 1.77 36.50
C ALA A 372 11.13 2.11 36.64
N GLU A 373 10.28 1.08 36.69
CA GLU A 373 8.84 1.21 36.87
C GLU A 373 8.44 1.84 38.23
N PRO A 374 7.42 2.72 38.27
CA PRO A 374 6.80 3.16 39.52
C PRO A 374 6.27 1.97 40.35
N PRO A 375 6.62 1.84 41.65
CA PRO A 375 6.27 0.69 42.49
C PRO A 375 4.82 0.71 43.02
N SER A 376 4.04 1.73 42.67
CA SER A 376 2.62 1.87 43.00
C SER A 376 1.97 2.70 41.88
N PRO A 377 1.77 2.10 40.70
CA PRO A 377 1.14 2.77 39.57
C PRO A 377 -0.35 3.05 39.85
N ILE A 378 -0.91 3.98 39.09
CA ILE A 378 -2.33 4.28 39.02
C ILE A 378 -2.74 4.16 37.55
N LEU A 379 -4.00 3.84 37.28
CA LEU A 379 -4.58 3.88 35.93
C LEU A 379 -4.24 5.19 35.20
N ASP A 380 -4.00 5.08 33.90
CA ASP A 380 -3.61 6.16 32.99
C ASP A 380 -2.25 6.82 33.33
N TRP A 381 -1.41 6.24 34.19
CA TRP A 381 -0.02 6.70 34.32
C TRP A 381 0.82 6.24 33.13
N ALA A 382 1.71 7.11 32.65
CA ALA A 382 2.64 6.79 31.57
C ALA A 382 4.05 7.34 31.83
N TYR A 383 5.10 6.65 31.40
CA TYR A 383 6.50 7.10 31.57
C TYR A 383 7.43 6.56 30.47
N TYR A 384 8.62 7.17 30.33
CA TYR A 384 9.68 6.67 29.47
C TYR A 384 10.74 5.93 30.31
N ASP A 385 10.95 4.64 30.02
CA ASP A 385 11.95 3.82 30.69
C ASP A 385 13.34 4.05 30.06
N SER A 386 14.20 4.78 30.76
CA SER A 386 15.54 5.14 30.26
C SER A 386 16.54 3.97 30.22
N ALA A 387 16.18 2.79 30.73
CA ALA A 387 17.00 1.59 30.67
C ALA A 387 16.57 0.65 29.53
N LYS A 388 15.31 0.76 29.07
CA LYS A 388 14.75 0.04 27.91
C LYS A 388 14.66 0.89 26.63
N SER A 389 14.79 2.20 26.75
CA SER A 389 14.56 3.20 25.68
C SER A 389 13.13 3.17 25.11
N GLN A 390 12.12 2.88 25.95
CA GLN A 390 10.75 2.62 25.54
C GLN A 390 9.73 3.30 26.48
N ALA A 391 8.63 3.80 25.92
CA ALA A 391 7.52 4.35 26.69
C ALA A 391 6.54 3.25 27.14
N PHE A 392 5.93 3.42 28.31
CA PHE A 392 4.95 2.50 28.90
C PHE A 392 3.74 3.27 29.44
N ILE A 393 2.57 2.65 29.38
CA ILE A 393 1.32 3.09 30.02
C ILE A 393 0.82 2.00 30.99
N PHE A 394 0.12 2.39 32.05
CA PHE A 394 -0.49 1.47 33.02
C PHE A 394 -2.01 1.45 32.86
N ASP A 395 -2.53 0.29 32.48
CA ASP A 395 -3.91 0.08 32.05
C ASP A 395 -4.71 -0.83 33.02
N ASP A 396 -6.04 -0.73 32.97
CA ASP A 396 -7.00 -1.38 33.89
C ASP A 396 -6.93 -2.91 33.76
N ASP A 397 -7.05 -3.41 32.53
CA ASP A 397 -7.27 -4.83 32.21
C ASP A 397 -6.11 -5.78 32.62
N GLY A 398 -4.92 -5.25 32.91
CA GLY A 398 -3.71 -6.04 33.14
C GLY A 398 -3.03 -5.92 34.50
N ALA A 399 -3.27 -4.83 35.25
CA ALA A 399 -2.47 -4.43 36.42
C ALA A 399 -0.94 -4.45 36.16
N ALA A 400 -0.53 -4.14 34.93
CA ALA A 400 0.83 -4.23 34.43
C ALA A 400 1.16 -3.04 33.50
N TRP A 401 2.44 -2.75 33.34
CA TRP A 401 2.92 -1.73 32.40
C TRP A 401 2.95 -2.28 30.97
N ILE A 402 2.07 -1.75 30.11
CA ILE A 402 1.98 -2.08 28.69
C ILE A 402 3.00 -1.20 27.93
N PRO A 403 3.88 -1.77 27.09
CA PRO A 403 4.74 -0.97 26.22
C PRO A 403 3.92 -0.25 25.15
N LEU A 404 4.24 1.02 24.88
CA LEU A 404 3.69 1.74 23.75
C LEU A 404 4.48 1.37 22.49
N THR A 405 4.00 0.32 21.80
CA THR A 405 4.50 -0.18 20.51
C THR A 405 3.78 0.50 19.34
N ALA A 406 4.47 0.63 18.20
CA ALA A 406 4.01 1.43 17.07
C ALA A 406 2.90 0.78 16.21
N GLU A 407 2.61 -0.51 16.41
CA GLU A 407 1.65 -1.28 15.59
C GLU A 407 0.26 -1.42 16.25
N ASP A 408 0.12 -1.17 17.55
CA ASP A 408 -1.08 -1.49 18.34
C ASP A 408 -2.16 -0.37 18.37
N ALA A 409 -1.99 0.67 17.54
CA ALA A 409 -2.94 1.78 17.44
C ALA A 409 -3.94 1.56 16.28
N PRO A 410 -5.27 1.69 16.50
CA PRO A 410 -6.28 1.60 15.44
C PRO A 410 -6.27 2.85 14.55
N GLY A 411 -5.33 2.88 13.62
CA GLY A 411 -5.03 3.99 12.72
C GLY A 411 -3.59 4.45 12.89
N ASN A 412 -2.86 4.65 11.79
CA ASN A 412 -1.47 5.09 11.81
C ASN A 412 -1.36 6.48 12.45
N VAL A 413 -0.95 6.51 13.72
CA VAL A 413 -0.52 7.73 14.41
C VAL A 413 0.92 7.55 14.88
N SER A 414 1.84 7.52 13.91
CA SER A 414 3.16 8.12 14.14
C SER A 414 2.92 9.58 14.55
N VAL A 415 3.18 9.92 15.81
CA VAL A 415 2.99 11.29 16.36
C VAL A 415 4.11 12.22 15.87
N ALA A 416 4.22 12.35 14.55
CA ALA A 416 4.82 13.52 13.92
C ALA A 416 3.76 14.63 13.97
N LEU A 417 3.90 15.56 14.93
CA LEU A 417 3.00 16.72 15.08
C LEU A 417 3.25 17.78 13.99
N THR A 418 2.93 17.40 12.74
CA THR A 418 2.98 18.28 11.57
C THR A 418 1.80 19.24 11.60
N PHE A 419 1.94 20.36 12.30
CA PHE A 419 0.95 21.44 12.27
C PHE A 419 1.13 22.33 11.02
N PRO A 420 0.08 22.50 10.18
CA PRO A 420 0.10 23.50 9.11
C PRO A 420 0.06 24.91 9.71
N GLY A 421 0.66 25.88 8.99
CA GLY A 421 0.94 27.20 9.53
C GLY A 421 -0.26 28.12 9.78
N ASN A 422 -0.07 29.07 10.70
CA ASN A 422 -0.88 30.28 10.93
C ASN A 422 -2.38 30.11 11.26
N LEU A 423 -2.67 29.78 12.52
CA LEU A 423 -3.67 30.53 13.30
C LEU A 423 -3.09 30.89 14.68
N GLY A 424 -3.26 32.14 15.10
CA GLY A 424 -2.57 32.69 16.26
C GLY A 424 -3.19 32.31 17.60
N ILE A 425 -2.46 31.55 18.42
CA ILE A 425 -2.74 31.32 19.84
C ILE A 425 -1.47 31.61 20.65
N THR A 426 -1.61 32.29 21.78
CA THR A 426 -0.48 32.69 22.64
C THR A 426 -0.30 31.76 23.83
N GLY A 427 0.78 30.98 23.86
CA GLY A 427 1.27 30.33 25.08
C GLY A 427 2.02 29.00 24.87
N VAL A 428 2.93 28.71 25.82
CA VAL A 428 3.67 27.44 26.03
C VAL A 428 4.81 27.14 25.05
N ASP A 429 6.01 27.54 25.47
CA ASP A 429 7.26 26.78 25.54
C ASP A 429 7.59 25.78 24.42
N ALA A 430 8.54 26.16 23.55
CA ALA A 430 9.20 25.25 22.60
C ALA A 430 10.56 24.79 23.14
N TYR A 431 10.86 23.49 23.01
CA TYR A 431 12.18 22.90 23.26
C TYR A 431 12.67 22.25 21.96
N TRP A 432 13.89 22.57 21.51
CA TRP A 432 14.39 22.24 20.18
C TRP A 432 15.46 21.14 20.19
N ASP A 433 15.47 20.33 19.14
CA ASP A 433 16.57 19.43 18.80
C ASP A 433 17.66 20.16 17.98
N SER A 434 18.79 19.48 17.81
CA SER A 434 20.08 19.93 17.33
C SER A 434 20.12 20.47 15.90
N VAL A 435 20.74 21.64 15.75
CA VAL A 435 21.18 22.19 14.47
C VAL A 435 22.60 21.74 14.18
N LEU A 436 22.83 21.03 13.07
CA LEU A 436 24.18 20.82 12.53
C LEU A 436 24.75 22.14 11.99
N VAL A 437 25.96 22.48 12.42
CA VAL A 437 26.69 23.67 11.97
C VAL A 437 27.84 23.27 11.06
N ASP A 438 28.02 24.00 9.96
CA ASP A 438 29.14 23.87 9.02
C ASP A 438 30.50 24.04 9.75
N PRO A 439 31.45 23.07 9.65
CA PRO A 439 32.74 23.14 10.33
C PRO A 439 33.74 24.18 9.75
N ALA A 440 33.36 25.01 8.79
CA ALA A 440 34.28 25.88 8.02
C ALA A 440 34.77 27.18 8.70
N LEU A 441 34.53 27.43 10.00
CA LEU A 441 35.04 28.63 10.70
C LEU A 441 35.68 28.36 12.08
N PRO A 442 36.89 28.90 12.37
CA PRO A 442 37.57 28.73 13.65
C PRO A 442 37.07 29.74 14.70
N ILE A 443 35.99 29.41 15.40
CA ILE A 443 35.57 30.09 16.63
C ILE A 443 36.12 29.31 17.84
N ALA A 444 36.51 30.01 18.90
CA ALA A 444 37.22 29.41 20.02
C ALA A 444 36.28 28.60 20.94
N ASP A 445 36.58 27.30 21.05
CA ASP A 445 36.19 26.36 22.09
C ASP A 445 35.99 27.02 23.48
N THR A 446 34.73 27.15 23.94
CA THR A 446 34.32 27.34 25.35
C THR A 446 32.79 27.35 25.57
N LEU A 447 31.99 26.56 24.83
CA LEU A 447 30.53 26.49 25.05
C LEU A 447 29.94 25.07 24.93
N ASP A 448 30.48 24.13 25.72
CA ASP A 448 29.88 22.81 25.94
C ASP A 448 29.01 22.83 27.22
N ALA A 449 27.81 23.42 27.09
CA ALA A 449 26.72 23.34 28.07
C ALA A 449 25.40 23.78 27.41
N THR A 450 24.32 23.02 27.61
CA THR A 450 22.99 23.36 27.09
C THR A 450 22.36 24.51 27.88
N VAL A 451 22.62 25.75 27.46
CA VAL A 451 22.03 26.96 28.07
C VAL A 451 20.60 27.13 27.59
N GLY A 452 19.64 26.65 28.37
CA GLY A 452 18.21 26.89 28.13
C GLY A 452 17.85 28.35 28.44
N PHE A 453 17.30 29.07 27.45
CA PHE A 453 16.80 30.43 27.63
C PHE A 453 15.38 30.43 28.25
N SER A 454 15.05 31.46 29.01
CA SER A 454 13.73 31.66 29.62
C SER A 454 12.86 32.50 28.69
N TRP A 455 11.83 31.91 28.08
CA TRP A 455 10.87 32.67 27.28
C TRP A 455 9.93 33.49 28.17
N MET A 456 9.86 34.79 27.93
CA MET A 456 9.07 35.75 28.72
C MET A 456 7.73 36.11 28.07
N GLY A 457 7.51 35.75 26.80
CA GLY A 457 6.32 36.09 26.03
C GLY A 457 6.47 37.34 25.15
N THR A 458 5.35 37.99 24.84
CA THR A 458 5.27 39.13 23.91
C THR A 458 5.09 40.45 24.66
N TYR A 459 5.90 41.46 24.30
CA TYR A 459 5.85 42.81 24.89
C TYR A 459 6.03 43.88 23.80
N GLY A 460 5.55 45.10 24.05
CA GLY A 460 5.86 46.27 23.21
C GLY A 460 7.14 47.02 23.60
N ALA A 461 8.01 46.38 24.39
CA ALA A 461 9.36 46.85 24.76
C ALA A 461 10.08 45.78 25.60
N ALA A 462 11.41 45.85 25.60
CA ALA A 462 12.30 45.12 26.50
C ALA A 462 11.81 45.00 27.96
N PRO A 463 11.67 43.78 28.52
CA PRO A 463 11.44 43.57 29.95
C PRO A 463 12.52 44.22 30.85
N VAL A 464 12.08 44.84 31.96
CA VAL A 464 12.97 45.53 32.92
C VAL A 464 12.62 45.14 34.37
N PRO A 465 13.58 44.73 35.22
CA PRO A 465 14.97 44.42 34.87
C PRO A 465 15.07 43.09 34.09
N PRO A 466 15.95 42.98 33.08
CA PRO A 466 16.17 41.73 32.36
C PRO A 466 17.02 40.75 33.18
N GLY A 467 16.66 39.46 33.13
CA GLY A 467 17.52 38.35 33.54
C GLY A 467 18.43 37.89 32.41
N VAL A 468 19.59 37.31 32.75
CA VAL A 468 20.47 36.63 31.76
C VAL A 468 19.68 35.48 31.12
N ASP A 469 19.87 35.30 29.81
CA ASP A 469 19.20 34.29 28.99
C ASP A 469 17.67 34.41 28.98
N TRP A 470 17.11 35.57 29.32
CA TRP A 470 15.70 35.89 29.02
C TRP A 470 15.53 36.17 27.53
N ALA A 471 14.45 35.66 26.93
CA ALA A 471 14.06 35.95 25.55
C ALA A 471 12.60 36.42 25.48
N TYR A 472 12.28 37.32 24.54
CA TYR A 472 10.92 37.84 24.34
C TYR A 472 10.68 38.25 22.87
N TYR A 473 9.41 38.42 22.49
CA TYR A 473 9.01 38.99 21.20
C TYR A 473 8.63 40.47 21.35
N ASP A 474 9.24 41.37 20.58
CA ASP A 474 8.88 42.79 20.54
C ASP A 474 7.80 43.04 19.47
N SER A 475 6.57 43.29 19.91
CA SER A 475 5.39 43.49 19.05
C SER A 475 5.36 44.83 18.30
N PHE A 476 6.40 45.67 18.41
CA PHE A 476 6.57 46.89 17.60
C PHE A 476 7.81 46.82 16.69
N ALA A 477 8.78 45.97 16.99
CA ALA A 477 9.89 45.65 16.09
C ALA A 477 9.61 44.44 15.16
N ASP A 478 8.58 43.64 15.47
CA ASP A 478 8.19 42.40 14.76
C ASP A 478 9.26 41.28 14.84
N ASP A 479 10.10 41.34 15.87
CA ASP A 479 11.33 40.55 16.02
C ASP A 479 11.49 39.99 17.46
N ALA A 480 12.22 38.88 17.58
CA ALA A 480 12.53 38.26 18.87
C ALA A 480 13.92 38.69 19.38
N PHE A 481 14.09 38.80 20.69
CA PHE A 481 15.34 39.25 21.31
C PHE A 481 15.72 38.39 22.52
N ILE A 482 17.01 38.17 22.75
CA ILE A 482 17.60 37.52 23.94
C ILE A 482 18.54 38.47 24.69
N TRP A 483 18.55 38.41 26.04
CA TRP A 483 19.43 39.24 26.88
C TRP A 483 20.69 38.48 27.31
N ASN A 484 21.83 38.83 26.70
CA ASN A 484 23.14 38.21 26.97
C ASN A 484 23.81 38.70 28.28
N GLY A 485 23.05 39.24 29.22
CA GLY A 485 23.55 39.86 30.45
C GLY A 485 24.00 41.32 30.31
N SER A 486 24.20 41.83 29.09
CA SER A 486 24.65 43.23 28.85
C SER A 486 23.79 44.01 27.84
N VAL A 487 23.26 43.36 26.80
CA VAL A 487 22.38 43.96 25.79
C VAL A 487 21.32 42.96 25.34
N TRP A 488 20.19 43.48 24.83
CA TRP A 488 19.26 42.69 24.02
C TRP A 488 19.86 42.50 22.63
N THR A 489 19.95 41.26 22.19
CA THR A 489 20.42 40.86 20.86
C THR A 489 19.25 40.24 20.11
N SER A 490 19.03 40.68 18.87
CA SER A 490 18.01 40.13 17.99
C SER A 490 18.29 38.64 17.69
N LEU A 491 17.21 37.87 17.59
CA LEU A 491 17.18 36.44 17.24
C LEU A 491 16.73 36.22 15.79
N THR A 492 16.64 37.26 14.95
CA THR A 492 16.17 37.13 13.55
C THR A 492 16.95 36.04 12.81
N LEU A 493 16.30 34.92 12.52
CA LEU A 493 16.82 33.93 11.58
C LEU A 493 16.93 34.60 10.19
N VAL A 494 18.03 34.36 9.47
CA VAL A 494 18.16 34.87 8.10
C VAL A 494 16.97 34.34 7.29
N PRO A 495 16.11 35.21 6.71
CA PRO A 495 14.77 34.81 6.34
C PRO A 495 14.77 33.95 5.07
N LEU A 496 14.69 32.63 5.26
CA LEU A 496 14.18 31.70 4.27
C LEU A 496 12.66 31.91 4.15
N THR A 497 12.26 32.98 3.47
CA THR A 497 10.86 33.24 3.13
C THR A 497 10.33 32.10 2.25
N SER A 498 9.26 31.44 2.70
CA SER A 498 8.54 30.47 1.88
C SER A 498 8.08 31.12 0.56
N PRO A 499 8.19 30.44 -0.59
CA PRO A 499 7.85 31.00 -1.89
C PRO A 499 6.37 31.38 -1.98
N PHE A 500 6.09 32.61 -2.39
CA PHE A 500 4.75 33.13 -2.64
C PHE A 500 4.34 32.81 -4.08
N TRP A 501 3.57 31.74 -4.29
CA TRP A 501 3.15 31.33 -5.62
C TRP A 501 2.21 32.35 -6.29
N HIS A 502 2.59 32.83 -7.47
CA HIS A 502 1.90 33.90 -8.18
C HIS A 502 1.16 33.41 -9.43
N ALA A 503 1.79 32.62 -10.31
CA ALA A 503 1.18 32.25 -11.60
C ALA A 503 1.82 31.04 -12.31
N THR A 504 1.11 30.55 -13.33
CA THR A 504 1.66 29.75 -14.44
C THR A 504 1.64 30.62 -15.69
N SER A 505 2.77 30.77 -16.39
CA SER A 505 2.91 31.74 -17.49
C SER A 505 4.00 31.31 -18.48
N ALA A 506 3.86 31.64 -19.77
CA ALA A 506 4.89 31.38 -20.78
C ALA A 506 6.04 32.43 -20.77
N THR A 507 6.00 33.40 -19.85
CA THR A 507 7.05 34.39 -19.61
C THR A 507 7.01 34.89 -18.17
N ALA A 508 8.19 35.21 -17.62
CA ALA A 508 8.37 35.86 -16.31
C ALA A 508 7.39 37.02 -16.01
N PRO A 509 6.73 37.03 -14.82
CA PRO A 509 5.93 38.16 -14.36
C PRO A 509 6.74 39.47 -14.31
N PRO A 510 6.20 40.61 -14.82
CA PRO A 510 6.88 41.89 -14.80
C PRO A 510 6.70 42.61 -13.46
N GLY A 511 7.81 43.03 -12.83
CA GLY A 511 7.82 43.76 -11.56
C GLY A 511 7.47 42.94 -10.31
N PRO A 512 8.09 41.77 -10.08
CA PRO A 512 7.86 40.95 -8.89
C PRO A 512 8.51 41.53 -7.61
N ASP A 513 7.92 41.21 -6.45
CA ASP A 513 8.56 41.40 -5.15
C ASP A 513 9.42 40.17 -4.78
N THR A 514 10.38 40.34 -3.87
CA THR A 514 11.19 39.23 -3.33
C THR A 514 10.31 38.14 -2.74
N GLY A 515 10.57 36.89 -3.11
CA GLY A 515 9.81 35.71 -2.68
C GLY A 515 8.68 35.30 -3.61
N TRP A 516 8.29 36.08 -4.62
CA TRP A 516 7.34 35.64 -5.65
C TRP A 516 7.87 34.41 -6.40
N ALA A 517 6.99 33.45 -6.71
CA ALA A 517 7.31 32.26 -7.49
C ALA A 517 6.32 32.02 -8.64
N TYR A 518 6.77 31.45 -9.76
CA TYR A 518 5.91 31.11 -10.90
C TYR A 518 6.44 29.90 -11.69
N TYR A 519 5.56 29.23 -12.44
CA TYR A 519 5.95 28.19 -13.42
C TYR A 519 6.08 28.80 -14.82
N ASP A 520 7.24 28.65 -15.45
CA ASP A 520 7.42 28.97 -16.86
C ASP A 520 6.90 27.82 -17.72
N SER A 521 5.75 28.02 -18.37
CA SER A 521 5.09 27.00 -19.19
C SER A 521 5.71 26.82 -20.59
N ALA A 522 6.75 27.59 -20.93
CA ALA A 522 7.53 27.45 -22.17
C ALA A 522 8.90 26.79 -21.92
N LEU A 523 9.48 27.00 -20.73
CA LEU A 523 10.72 26.34 -20.28
C LEU A 523 10.46 25.07 -19.45
N LEU A 524 9.22 24.85 -19.00
CA LEU A 524 8.76 23.72 -18.18
C LEU A 524 9.46 23.60 -16.81
N GLY A 525 9.65 24.73 -16.11
CA GLY A 525 10.28 24.76 -14.79
C GLY A 525 9.79 25.89 -13.89
N SER A 526 9.96 25.73 -12.58
CA SER A 526 9.58 26.73 -11.57
C SER A 526 10.71 27.72 -11.28
N TYR A 527 10.35 28.98 -11.00
CA TYR A 527 11.30 30.06 -10.69
C TYR A 527 10.82 30.91 -9.51
N ILE A 528 11.76 31.39 -8.69
CA ILE A 528 11.54 32.33 -7.57
C ILE A 528 12.34 33.64 -7.80
N TRP A 529 11.78 34.79 -7.41
CA TRP A 529 12.45 36.08 -7.49
C TRP A 529 13.19 36.41 -6.18
N ASP A 530 14.50 36.62 -6.24
CA ASP A 530 15.33 36.93 -5.06
C ASP A 530 15.33 38.43 -4.69
N GLY A 531 14.82 39.29 -5.57
CA GLY A 531 14.93 40.76 -5.49
C GLY A 531 15.73 41.39 -6.63
N ALA A 532 16.47 40.59 -7.40
CA ALA A 532 17.32 41.02 -8.52
C ALA A 532 17.16 40.16 -9.79
N ALA A 533 16.84 38.87 -9.66
CA ALA A 533 16.68 37.93 -10.75
C ALA A 533 15.66 36.81 -10.44
N TRP A 534 15.13 36.19 -11.50
CA TRP A 534 14.39 34.93 -11.39
C TRP A 534 15.39 33.76 -11.32
N ILE A 535 15.51 33.14 -10.17
CA ILE A 535 16.33 31.95 -9.93
C ILE A 535 15.47 30.71 -10.18
N PRO A 536 15.93 29.70 -10.95
CA PRO A 536 15.22 28.43 -11.07
C PRO A 536 15.14 27.74 -9.70
N MET A 537 13.96 27.25 -9.35
CA MET A 537 13.74 26.47 -8.13
C MET A 537 14.21 25.04 -8.41
N ASP A 538 15.47 24.73 -8.10
CA ASP A 538 16.14 23.45 -8.40
C ASP A 538 15.67 22.30 -7.49
N GLY A 539 14.36 22.03 -7.53
CA GLY A 539 13.68 20.88 -6.93
C GLY A 539 13.15 19.94 -8.03
N ALA A 540 12.82 18.71 -7.67
CA ALA A 540 12.40 17.71 -8.65
C ALA A 540 11.02 18.05 -9.26
N ASP A 541 11.02 18.42 -10.55
CA ASP A 541 9.81 18.45 -11.37
C ASP A 541 9.25 17.02 -11.51
N TRP A 542 7.95 16.90 -11.75
CA TRP A 542 7.30 15.63 -12.06
C TRP A 542 6.27 15.82 -13.17
N ARG A 543 6.10 14.78 -14.00
CA ARG A 543 5.26 14.82 -15.19
C ARG A 543 4.41 13.56 -15.26
N ILE A 544 3.09 13.75 -15.21
CA ILE A 544 2.13 12.68 -15.51
C ILE A 544 1.86 12.65 -17.00
N VAL A 545 2.00 11.48 -17.61
CA VAL A 545 1.64 11.18 -19.00
C VAL A 545 0.53 10.15 -19.00
N PHE A 546 -0.56 10.45 -19.70
CA PHE A 546 -1.69 9.54 -19.89
C PHE A 546 -1.54 8.82 -21.22
N GLU A 547 -1.37 7.50 -21.20
CA GLU A 547 -1.37 6.66 -22.40
C GLU A 547 -2.70 5.92 -22.53
N THR A 548 -3.52 6.34 -23.49
CA THR A 548 -4.70 5.59 -23.91
C THR A 548 -4.28 4.39 -24.77
N ALA A 549 -4.33 3.19 -24.21
CA ALA A 549 -4.13 1.97 -24.99
C ALA A 549 -5.25 1.79 -26.01
N ALA A 550 -4.97 1.08 -27.12
CA ALA A 550 -5.95 0.82 -28.19
C ALA A 550 -7.01 -0.25 -27.84
N ILE A 551 -7.28 -0.46 -26.54
CA ILE A 551 -8.24 -1.43 -25.99
C ILE A 551 -9.22 -0.64 -25.12
N PRO A 552 -10.56 -0.79 -25.29
CA PRO A 552 -11.53 -0.14 -24.41
C PRO A 552 -11.30 -0.51 -22.94
N ALA A 553 -11.61 0.42 -22.02
CA ALA A 553 -11.59 0.24 -20.57
C ALA A 553 -10.22 0.05 -19.87
N SER A 554 -9.08 0.15 -20.56
CA SER A 554 -7.75 0.14 -19.92
C SER A 554 -7.01 1.47 -20.08
N TYR A 555 -6.65 2.10 -18.95
CA TYR A 555 -5.80 3.30 -18.92
C TYR A 555 -4.43 2.97 -18.31
N ARG A 556 -3.36 3.43 -18.96
CA ARG A 556 -2.02 3.45 -18.35
C ARG A 556 -1.68 4.89 -18.00
N PHE A 557 -1.21 5.09 -16.78
CA PHE A 557 -0.55 6.33 -16.38
C PHE A 557 0.93 6.06 -16.16
N GLN A 558 1.73 7.00 -16.63
CA GLN A 558 3.17 7.04 -16.45
C GLN A 558 3.51 8.32 -15.68
N VAL A 559 4.22 8.19 -14.56
CA VAL A 559 4.68 9.31 -13.75
C VAL A 559 6.20 9.38 -13.86
N ASP A 560 6.69 10.32 -14.66
CA ASP A 560 8.10 10.61 -14.82
C ASP A 560 8.55 11.61 -13.75
N PHE A 561 9.51 11.23 -12.92
CA PHE A 561 10.20 12.12 -11.99
C PHE A 561 11.40 12.73 -12.72
N LEU A 562 11.53 14.06 -12.69
CA LEU A 562 12.47 14.82 -13.51
C LEU A 562 13.46 15.59 -12.62
N LYS A 563 14.71 15.72 -13.08
CA LYS A 563 15.70 16.65 -12.49
C LYS A 563 16.53 17.31 -13.59
N GLY A 564 16.51 18.64 -13.63
CA GLY A 564 17.12 19.42 -14.72
C GLY A 564 16.59 19.01 -16.11
N GLY A 565 15.32 18.62 -16.21
CA GLY A 565 14.69 18.14 -17.44
C GLY A 565 14.99 16.68 -17.85
N ASN A 566 15.77 15.92 -17.07
CA ASN A 566 16.07 14.50 -17.33
C ASN A 566 15.22 13.60 -16.44
N THR A 567 14.65 12.52 -16.99
CA THR A 567 13.93 11.51 -16.20
C THR A 567 14.87 10.75 -15.27
N LEU A 568 14.63 10.84 -13.96
CA LEU A 568 15.31 10.07 -12.92
C LEU A 568 14.67 8.71 -12.70
N ASN A 569 13.33 8.65 -12.69
CA ASN A 569 12.56 7.42 -12.50
C ASN A 569 11.21 7.54 -13.21
N THR A 570 10.62 6.42 -13.58
CA THR A 570 9.34 6.32 -14.28
C THR A 570 8.48 5.28 -13.59
N PHE A 571 7.47 5.72 -12.84
CA PHE A 571 6.44 4.83 -12.29
C PHE A 571 5.38 4.57 -13.36
N MET A 572 5.05 3.29 -13.61
CA MET A 572 3.98 2.89 -14.52
C MET A 572 3.00 1.98 -13.80
N GLU A 573 1.73 2.34 -13.84
CA GLU A 573 0.63 1.53 -13.31
C GLU A 573 -0.55 1.54 -14.30
N SER A 574 -1.29 0.42 -14.32
CA SER A 574 -2.38 0.18 -15.26
C SER A 574 -3.68 -0.04 -14.50
N VAL A 575 -4.62 0.89 -14.61
CA VAL A 575 -5.95 0.77 -14.03
C VAL A 575 -6.95 0.37 -15.10
N ILE A 576 -7.63 -0.74 -14.85
CA ILE A 576 -8.81 -1.17 -15.61
C ILE A 576 -10.00 -0.42 -15.03
N VAL A 577 -10.56 0.51 -15.81
CA VAL A 577 -11.76 1.26 -15.41
C VAL A 577 -12.96 0.49 -15.96
N LEU A 578 -13.63 -0.28 -15.09
CA LEU A 578 -14.84 -1.01 -15.49
C LEU A 578 -15.93 -0.01 -15.94
N PRO A 579 -16.70 -0.29 -17.02
CA PRO A 579 -17.64 0.67 -17.61
C PRO A 579 -18.74 1.21 -16.69
N GLU A 580 -18.98 0.56 -15.56
CA GLU A 580 -20.04 0.88 -14.59
C GLU A 580 -19.59 1.87 -13.49
N ALA A 581 -18.31 2.26 -13.46
CA ALA A 581 -17.75 3.13 -12.43
C ALA A 581 -18.10 4.63 -12.68
N THR A 582 -19.26 5.07 -12.21
CA THR A 582 -19.75 6.46 -12.33
C THR A 582 -19.14 7.45 -11.32
N THR A 583 -18.37 6.97 -10.34
CA THR A 583 -17.75 7.79 -9.29
C THR A 583 -16.28 8.12 -9.57
N ALA A 584 -15.85 9.35 -9.29
CA ALA A 584 -14.45 9.76 -9.42
C ALA A 584 -13.52 8.93 -8.51
N ALA A 585 -12.60 8.18 -9.11
CA ALA A 585 -11.60 7.40 -8.40
C ALA A 585 -10.40 8.28 -7.98
N VAL A 586 -10.16 8.40 -6.68
CA VAL A 586 -8.93 9.02 -6.14
C VAL A 586 -7.88 7.94 -5.97
N ILE A 587 -6.83 7.98 -6.80
CA ILE A 587 -5.65 7.11 -6.62
C ILE A 587 -4.75 7.77 -5.58
N ALA A 588 -4.82 7.28 -4.35
CA ALA A 588 -3.89 7.66 -3.29
C ALA A 588 -2.57 6.89 -3.46
N LEU A 589 -1.51 7.58 -3.84
CA LEU A 589 -0.15 7.04 -3.81
C LEU A 589 0.38 7.17 -2.38
N GLY A 590 0.34 6.08 -1.61
CA GLY A 590 0.90 6.03 -0.26
C GLY A 590 2.43 6.13 -0.25
N GLU A 591 3.02 6.60 0.85
CA GLU A 591 4.48 6.76 0.98
C GLU A 591 5.24 5.43 0.79
N GLU A 592 4.60 4.29 1.06
CA GLU A 592 5.15 2.95 0.81
C GLU A 592 5.36 2.61 -0.68
N LYS A 593 4.90 3.47 -1.60
CA LYS A 593 5.20 3.39 -3.04
C LYS A 593 6.50 4.11 -3.43
N PHE A 594 7.07 4.92 -2.54
CA PHE A 594 8.20 5.80 -2.81
C PHE A 594 9.49 5.34 -2.11
N GLY A 595 9.80 4.05 -2.21
CA GLY A 595 11.11 3.56 -1.81
C GLY A 595 12.24 4.08 -2.72
N ILE A 596 13.46 4.12 -2.18
CA ILE A 596 14.66 4.43 -2.95
C ILE A 596 15.26 3.13 -3.56
N PRO A 597 15.86 3.21 -4.76
CA PRO A 597 16.77 2.17 -5.22
C PRO A 597 17.89 1.93 -4.20
N PRO A 598 18.46 0.72 -4.13
CA PRO A 598 19.49 0.40 -3.16
C PRO A 598 20.78 1.18 -3.44
N ALA A 599 21.64 1.30 -2.42
CA ALA A 599 22.98 1.82 -2.61
C ALA A 599 23.80 0.95 -3.59
N ALA A 600 24.81 1.53 -4.25
CA ALA A 600 25.74 0.75 -5.05
C ALA A 600 26.53 -0.23 -4.16
N PRO A 601 26.76 -1.50 -4.57
CA PRO A 601 27.61 -2.41 -3.80
C PRO A 601 29.03 -1.89 -3.67
N GLU A 602 29.62 -2.07 -2.49
CA GLU A 602 30.96 -1.63 -2.18
C GLU A 602 32.00 -2.75 -2.30
N ILE A 603 33.27 -2.36 -2.41
CA ILE A 603 34.43 -3.26 -2.28
C ILE A 603 34.34 -4.49 -3.21
N LEU A 604 33.95 -4.28 -4.48
CA LEU A 604 34.03 -5.32 -5.50
C LEU A 604 35.49 -5.76 -5.69
N SER A 605 35.74 -7.05 -5.55
CA SER A 605 37.03 -7.70 -5.80
C SER A 605 36.83 -9.05 -6.48
N GLY A 606 37.84 -9.57 -7.19
CA GLY A 606 37.70 -10.82 -7.90
C GLY A 606 38.99 -11.35 -8.53
N THR A 607 38.91 -12.57 -9.06
CA THR A 607 39.99 -13.32 -9.69
C THR A 607 39.47 -14.13 -10.87
N TYR A 608 40.34 -14.39 -11.85
CA TYR A 608 40.08 -15.32 -12.95
C TYR A 608 41.20 -16.36 -13.02
N ASP A 609 40.85 -17.65 -13.01
CA ASP A 609 41.80 -18.75 -13.22
C ASP A 609 41.73 -19.24 -14.68
N THR A 610 42.68 -18.76 -15.49
CA THR A 610 42.85 -19.11 -16.90
C THR A 610 43.17 -20.60 -17.15
N GLY A 611 43.47 -21.38 -16.10
CA GLY A 611 43.66 -22.82 -16.19
C GLY A 611 42.37 -23.64 -16.20
N ILE A 612 41.25 -23.06 -15.77
CA ILE A 612 39.92 -23.72 -15.63
C ILE A 612 38.74 -22.85 -16.06
N ASP A 613 39.01 -21.67 -16.66
CA ASP A 613 38.04 -20.64 -17.04
C ASP A 613 37.12 -20.18 -15.88
N LEU A 614 37.59 -20.21 -14.63
CA LEU A 614 36.79 -19.86 -13.46
C LEU A 614 36.90 -18.36 -13.15
N LEU A 615 35.77 -17.65 -13.22
CA LEU A 615 35.59 -16.31 -12.69
C LEU A 615 35.03 -16.40 -11.26
N ASP A 616 35.72 -15.80 -10.31
CA ASP A 616 35.25 -15.58 -8.94
C ASP A 616 35.19 -14.06 -8.65
N LEU A 617 34.01 -13.58 -8.24
CA LEU A 617 33.75 -12.19 -7.82
C LEU A 617 33.22 -12.17 -6.38
N SER A 618 33.48 -11.08 -5.65
CA SER A 618 32.95 -10.84 -4.30
C SER A 618 32.79 -9.35 -4.01
N TRP A 619 31.78 -8.98 -3.22
CA TRP A 619 31.42 -7.60 -2.90
C TRP A 619 30.77 -7.51 -1.52
N ASN A 620 30.76 -6.31 -0.94
CA ASN A 620 30.00 -5.99 0.28
C ASN A 620 28.75 -5.17 -0.09
N PHE A 621 27.71 -5.30 0.71
CA PHE A 621 26.48 -4.51 0.54
C PHE A 621 25.72 -4.43 1.87
N ASP A 622 25.39 -3.21 2.30
CA ASP A 622 24.91 -2.90 3.65
C ASP A 622 23.43 -2.44 3.66
N GLY A 623 22.66 -2.76 2.61
CA GLY A 623 21.26 -2.33 2.44
C GLY A 623 20.25 -3.46 2.26
N ILE A 624 19.02 -3.11 1.86
CA ILE A 624 17.95 -4.05 1.52
C ILE A 624 17.86 -4.22 0.00
N THR A 625 17.97 -5.45 -0.47
CA THR A 625 17.85 -5.85 -1.89
C THR A 625 16.93 -7.04 -2.08
N GLU A 626 16.54 -7.25 -3.33
CA GLU A 626 15.94 -8.49 -3.84
C GLU A 626 16.97 -9.32 -4.61
N GLY A 627 17.93 -8.66 -5.28
CA GLY A 627 19.07 -9.32 -5.92
C GLY A 627 20.23 -8.39 -6.23
N VAL A 628 21.24 -8.97 -6.89
CA VAL A 628 22.39 -8.27 -7.45
C VAL A 628 22.62 -8.76 -8.88
N ASP A 629 22.65 -7.84 -9.83
CA ASP A 629 22.98 -8.08 -11.24
C ASP A 629 24.47 -7.87 -11.49
N ILE A 630 25.05 -8.69 -12.35
CA ILE A 630 26.49 -8.73 -12.63
C ILE A 630 26.73 -8.38 -14.10
N TYR A 631 27.63 -7.43 -14.35
CA TYR A 631 27.91 -6.90 -15.69
C TYR A 631 29.41 -6.94 -16.01
N TYR A 632 29.75 -7.02 -17.30
CA TYR A 632 31.11 -6.77 -17.79
C TYR A 632 31.17 -5.84 -19.00
N GLN A 633 32.35 -5.26 -19.23
CA GLN A 633 32.72 -4.57 -20.46
C GLN A 633 33.95 -5.24 -21.07
N ASP A 634 33.95 -5.48 -22.37
CA ASP A 634 35.11 -6.02 -23.06
C ASP A 634 36.05 -4.88 -23.45
N LEU A 635 37.20 -4.78 -22.77
CA LEU A 635 38.15 -3.67 -22.94
C LEU A 635 38.98 -3.81 -24.23
N SER A 636 38.95 -4.97 -24.89
CA SER A 636 39.67 -5.18 -26.16
C SER A 636 38.98 -4.50 -27.35
N ILE A 637 37.66 -4.33 -27.25
CA ILE A 637 36.78 -3.77 -28.31
C ILE A 637 35.92 -2.59 -27.83
N ASN A 638 35.98 -2.24 -26.53
CA ASN A 638 35.24 -1.14 -25.90
C ASN A 638 33.72 -1.24 -26.16
N THR A 639 33.11 -2.33 -25.71
CA THR A 639 31.64 -2.51 -25.76
C THR A 639 30.92 -1.59 -24.79
N ASP A 640 29.58 -1.54 -24.89
CA ASP A 640 28.72 -1.22 -23.77
C ASP A 640 28.80 -2.32 -22.67
N PHE A 641 28.06 -2.11 -21.57
CA PHE A 641 27.95 -3.08 -20.48
C PHE A 641 27.10 -4.28 -20.91
N ILE A 642 27.61 -5.48 -20.68
CA ILE A 642 26.97 -6.76 -21.02
C ILE A 642 26.63 -7.48 -19.71
N TYR A 643 25.34 -7.71 -19.49
CA TYR A 643 24.81 -8.49 -18.37
C TYR A 643 25.27 -9.96 -18.44
N ILE A 644 25.59 -10.54 -17.27
CA ILE A 644 26.01 -11.93 -17.09
C ILE A 644 24.91 -12.74 -16.39
N ALA A 645 24.55 -12.32 -15.17
CA ALA A 645 23.67 -13.08 -14.28
C ALA A 645 23.12 -12.19 -13.15
N THR A 646 21.95 -12.55 -12.65
CA THR A 646 21.39 -12.13 -11.36
C THR A 646 21.76 -13.16 -10.29
N VAL A 647 22.07 -12.71 -9.07
CA VAL A 647 22.16 -13.53 -7.85
C VAL A 647 21.22 -13.00 -6.75
N SER A 648 20.94 -13.83 -5.74
CA SER A 648 20.04 -13.46 -4.62
C SER A 648 20.60 -12.32 -3.78
N ASN A 649 19.72 -11.56 -3.12
CA ASN A 649 20.08 -10.48 -2.19
C ASN A 649 21.09 -10.86 -1.09
N THR A 650 21.09 -12.11 -0.64
CA THR A 650 22.06 -12.64 0.35
C THR A 650 23.43 -13.01 -0.23
N ALA A 651 23.63 -12.90 -1.55
CA ALA A 651 24.91 -13.24 -2.18
C ALA A 651 25.90 -12.07 -2.07
N THR A 652 27.06 -12.36 -1.50
CA THR A 652 28.26 -11.50 -1.49
C THR A 652 29.35 -12.02 -2.42
N THR A 653 29.07 -13.08 -3.19
CA THR A 653 30.01 -13.78 -4.06
C THR A 653 29.32 -14.36 -5.30
N TYR A 654 30.04 -14.42 -6.42
CA TYR A 654 29.62 -15.12 -7.63
C TYR A 654 30.79 -15.92 -8.22
N SER A 655 30.54 -17.20 -8.52
CA SER A 655 31.52 -18.12 -9.12
C SER A 655 30.92 -18.76 -10.37
N ALA A 656 31.58 -18.62 -11.52
CA ALA A 656 31.10 -19.19 -12.78
C ALA A 656 32.24 -19.56 -13.74
N THR A 657 32.07 -20.64 -14.50
CA THR A 657 32.94 -20.96 -15.63
C THR A 657 32.56 -20.08 -16.82
N LEU A 658 33.46 -19.15 -17.19
CA LEU A 658 33.23 -18.12 -18.19
C LEU A 658 34.47 -17.96 -19.07
N THR A 659 34.61 -18.75 -20.13
CA THR A 659 35.73 -18.63 -21.07
C THR A 659 35.74 -17.25 -21.75
N PHE A 660 36.81 -16.46 -21.57
CA PHE A 660 37.08 -15.26 -22.36
C PHE A 660 38.57 -15.06 -22.67
N ILE A 661 38.87 -14.18 -23.62
CA ILE A 661 40.22 -13.88 -24.09
C ILE A 661 40.47 -12.37 -23.91
N GLY A 662 41.63 -12.00 -23.37
CA GLY A 662 41.99 -10.61 -23.11
C GLY A 662 41.21 -9.96 -21.96
N TRP A 663 41.27 -8.62 -21.91
CA TRP A 663 40.88 -7.85 -20.73
C TRP A 663 39.39 -7.53 -20.66
N ARG A 664 38.78 -7.82 -19.50
CA ARG A 664 37.39 -7.47 -19.16
C ARG A 664 37.31 -6.73 -17.84
N ARG A 665 36.44 -5.74 -17.80
CA ARG A 665 36.07 -4.99 -16.60
C ARG A 665 34.75 -5.52 -16.06
N PHE A 666 34.65 -5.73 -14.76
CA PHE A 666 33.45 -6.25 -14.09
C PHE A 666 32.90 -5.24 -13.07
N TRP A 667 31.57 -5.19 -12.96
CA TRP A 667 30.80 -4.43 -11.98
C TRP A 667 29.62 -5.27 -11.47
N VAL A 668 29.06 -4.85 -10.34
CA VAL A 668 27.79 -5.35 -9.82
C VAL A 668 26.83 -4.20 -9.54
N VAL A 669 25.53 -4.49 -9.63
CA VAL A 669 24.42 -3.54 -9.46
C VAL A 669 23.41 -4.18 -8.51
N ALA A 670 23.09 -3.52 -7.40
CA ALA A 670 22.07 -3.98 -6.48
C ALA A 670 20.67 -3.63 -7.02
N PHE A 671 19.62 -4.40 -6.72
CA PHE A 671 18.25 -3.97 -7.03
C PHE A 671 17.20 -4.36 -5.97
N ASN A 672 16.10 -3.62 -5.98
CA ASN A 672 14.85 -3.88 -5.26
C ASN A 672 13.66 -3.44 -6.13
N ALA A 673 12.43 -3.58 -5.63
CA ALA A 673 11.19 -3.20 -6.31
C ALA A 673 11.11 -1.73 -6.75
N TYR A 674 11.98 -0.85 -6.24
CA TYR A 674 12.03 0.58 -6.55
C TYR A 674 13.11 0.94 -7.59
N GLY A 675 14.01 0.02 -7.93
CA GLY A 675 14.97 0.17 -9.03
C GLY A 675 16.32 -0.54 -8.83
N GLN A 676 17.20 -0.35 -9.81
CA GLN A 676 18.62 -0.69 -9.76
C GLN A 676 19.43 0.44 -9.10
N SER A 677 20.51 0.09 -8.39
CA SER A 677 21.51 1.01 -7.88
C SER A 677 22.35 1.63 -9.01
N GLU A 678 23.20 2.59 -8.66
CA GLU A 678 24.38 2.86 -9.50
C GLU A 678 25.31 1.62 -9.53
N TYR A 679 26.16 1.52 -10.55
CA TYR A 679 27.21 0.48 -10.59
C TYR A 679 28.13 0.58 -9.37
N SER A 680 28.63 -0.58 -8.90
CA SER A 680 29.59 -0.67 -7.80
C SER A 680 30.71 0.36 -7.92
N GLY A 681 30.96 1.12 -6.85
CA GLY A 681 31.86 2.28 -6.86
C GLY A 681 33.33 1.96 -7.19
N ASN A 682 33.69 0.68 -7.19
CA ASN A 682 34.92 0.16 -7.80
C ASN A 682 34.57 -0.93 -8.82
N TRP A 683 35.46 -1.13 -9.79
CA TRP A 683 35.42 -2.19 -10.79
C TRP A 683 36.63 -3.12 -10.64
N VAL A 684 36.57 -4.30 -11.26
CA VAL A 684 37.70 -5.24 -11.32
C VAL A 684 38.08 -5.49 -12.77
N ASP A 685 39.33 -5.25 -13.13
CA ASP A 685 39.91 -5.55 -14.44
C ASP A 685 40.64 -6.91 -14.40
N LEU A 686 40.16 -7.89 -15.17
CA LEU A 686 40.71 -9.25 -15.24
C LEU A 686 41.13 -9.59 -16.68
N ASP A 687 42.24 -10.30 -16.84
CA ASP A 687 42.75 -10.80 -18.12
C ASP A 687 42.39 -12.29 -18.29
N GLY A 688 41.67 -12.62 -19.36
CA GLY A 688 41.34 -14.00 -19.73
C GLY A 688 42.53 -14.80 -20.28
N GLY A 689 43.63 -14.12 -20.62
CA GLY A 689 44.80 -14.72 -21.26
C GLY A 689 44.68 -14.82 -22.78
N LEU A 690 45.63 -15.55 -23.38
CA LEU A 690 45.85 -15.77 -24.83
C LEU A 690 46.44 -17.16 -25.09
#